data_AF-A0A4Q9G0W2-F1
#
_entry.id   AF-A0A4Q9G0W2-F1
#
_cell.length_a   1.000
_cell.length_b   1.000
_cell.length_c   1.000
_cell.angle_alpha   90.00
_cell.angle_beta   90.00
_cell.angle_gamma   90.00
#
_symmetry.space_group_name_H-M   'P 1'
#
loop_
_entity.id
_entity.type
_entity.pdbx_description
1 polymer ?
#
loop_
_entity_poly.entity_id
_entity_poly.type
_entity_poly.pdbx_seq_one_letter_code
_entity_poly.pdbx_strand_id
1 'polypeptide(L)'
;MKIDFNFAPDTKVTLAANGQTESVDLWSRAHKLFEGHAGRVNVYDAAMSSPSAGRTVLRSDGQTTVDLLDQTGPVEVSVALGNDRTGVIRAAPRAQQRGMHSGLFYWLAQEADGRFRIEPGRRHRKVYVSASAQAMTKAAIAAHAGVTETTVTAAWLAARPQYGGSVAMPIAMDAFNLLKNALWGGAKDGRSDWVMLERGYSYNIEWPANIKGESELHPIVVDAWGTGSRPHLATGAQWIKPGPRFMVWRNLQIRKAQPWYSYGTIFENCRMSEEENDLSRSGMITLREVGFHDIYRHTVEPAGATEWASHLNRKSGLYAAEFYNLMIDGCLCDMNGWKEGYDHARAATMPHPPSMYSHGFYLQYGSQGVHVRDSLFSRNASQGLQNRSGGQFERNLFLDNNIAAGLHSGTNLGPIHQFNNAIDLVAYGAGYKRVNDSEGGFDWGFDISGKMTGQIGCIVAHLADPENLTEVSTRITSRTPYNTNTLFSGNDCQVFNWVGKPNERVEGLDTTVLQQTTIQRFAGTKLGVARAALPDFVAYMRDAADGNSIGRTVREAVQWTKARFGQPILERTTPADLFFRPDPRTDGFRWDNRLNWSTGDLPGLNVADSVDLDGHSPLFGTLDCDIASLTSGGGTLDVTSGRLALGGLGDGLDATVRLSGQLWLGATSQPVTIRANGGRLALTGTVSNLALEARGNAEVLLGPDATVPAGKALVVSGQRVMAGWDGTGTATLTVAGMLEFRAGIAVATAGADWSQQVMDMGRRIQTATAQATIADYENRGSNTLNRTWLTDLTGTPQAGETFVYGIGLTANNTTNLDVEKIATVGAILSAGIPMLRVFRSGAIGDGLAEPTVTVSVVLATGSQVVIGRADLLAPGTYDLTGPGVTVTDQGAILPAGVTVTAGKLVLVL
;
A
#
# COMPACT_ATOMS: atom_id res chain seq x y z
N MET A 1 -38.58 51.76 -10.67
CA MET A 1 -39.02 50.71 -11.62
C MET A 1 -37.81 49.83 -11.87
N LYS A 2 -37.82 48.57 -11.42
CA LYS A 2 -36.73 47.63 -11.70
C LYS A 2 -37.03 47.03 -13.08
N ILE A 3 -36.13 47.23 -14.04
CA ILE A 3 -36.27 46.69 -15.40
C ILE A 3 -35.16 45.67 -15.55
N ASP A 4 -35.52 44.40 -15.65
CA ASP A 4 -34.57 43.32 -15.90
C ASP A 4 -34.37 43.20 -17.42
N PHE A 5 -33.11 43.20 -17.87
CA PHE A 5 -32.77 43.01 -19.27
C PHE A 5 -32.10 41.64 -19.48
N ASN A 6 -32.48 40.97 -20.57
CA ASN A 6 -31.95 39.66 -20.95
C ASN A 6 -31.24 39.80 -22.30
N PHE A 7 -29.92 39.99 -22.29
CA PHE A 7 -29.10 40.16 -23.50
C PHE A 7 -28.23 38.92 -23.74
N ALA A 8 -27.85 38.70 -25.01
CA ALA A 8 -26.91 37.64 -25.36
C ALA A 8 -25.48 37.97 -24.86
N PRO A 9 -24.64 36.95 -24.60
CA PRO A 9 -23.21 37.14 -24.34
C PRO A 9 -22.56 38.05 -25.40
N ASP A 10 -21.70 38.96 -24.98
CA ASP A 10 -20.98 39.90 -25.86
C ASP A 10 -21.85 41.02 -26.51
N THR A 11 -23.07 41.24 -26.00
CA THR A 11 -23.90 42.40 -26.40
C THR A 11 -23.40 43.70 -25.77
N LYS A 12 -23.19 44.73 -26.60
CA LYS A 12 -22.94 46.11 -26.17
C LYS A 12 -24.25 46.76 -25.75
N VAL A 13 -24.36 47.16 -24.49
CA VAL A 13 -25.56 47.84 -23.98
C VAL A 13 -25.23 49.30 -23.75
N THR A 14 -26.00 50.19 -24.39
CA THR A 14 -25.86 51.63 -24.22
C THR A 14 -27.05 52.15 -23.42
N LEU A 15 -26.78 52.76 -22.26
CA LEU A 15 -27.79 53.37 -21.40
C LEU A 15 -27.79 54.87 -21.62
N ALA A 16 -28.96 55.47 -21.84
CA ALA A 16 -29.12 56.92 -21.99
C ALA A 16 -30.13 57.48 -20.99
N ALA A 17 -29.73 58.46 -20.19
CA ALA A 17 -30.59 59.20 -19.27
C ALA A 17 -30.10 60.65 -19.10
N ASN A 18 -31.02 61.62 -19.07
CA ASN A 18 -30.73 63.05 -18.88
C ASN A 18 -29.62 63.61 -19.80
N GLY A 19 -29.55 63.15 -21.05
CA GLY A 19 -28.57 63.64 -22.04
C GLY A 19 -27.15 63.08 -21.89
N GLN A 20 -26.92 62.13 -20.98
CA GLN A 20 -25.66 61.38 -20.89
C GLN A 20 -25.84 59.95 -21.37
N THR A 21 -24.77 59.40 -21.94
CA THR A 21 -24.74 58.05 -22.52
C THR A 21 -23.54 57.29 -21.97
N GLU A 22 -23.77 56.12 -21.38
CA GLU A 22 -22.69 55.18 -21.00
C GLU A 22 -22.90 53.83 -21.70
N SER A 23 -21.80 53.18 -22.08
CA SER A 23 -21.82 51.85 -22.69
C SER A 23 -21.16 50.83 -21.77
N VAL A 24 -21.84 49.70 -21.55
CA VAL A 24 -21.32 48.56 -20.81
C VAL A 24 -21.11 47.41 -21.79
N ASP A 25 -19.86 47.00 -21.91
CA ASP A 25 -19.46 45.83 -22.68
C ASP A 25 -19.63 44.61 -21.76
N LEU A 26 -20.48 43.64 -22.14
CA LEU A 26 -20.54 42.26 -21.61
C LEU A 26 -21.42 42.04 -20.36
N TRP A 27 -22.70 41.70 -20.58
CA TRP A 27 -23.56 41.05 -19.58
C TRP A 27 -23.87 39.59 -20.00
N SER A 28 -23.83 38.64 -19.05
CA SER A 28 -24.28 37.22 -19.13
C SER A 28 -23.30 36.05 -19.38
N ARG A 29 -21.98 36.24 -19.46
CA ARG A 29 -21.05 35.10 -19.22
C ARG A 29 -20.74 35.02 -17.73
N ALA A 30 -20.37 33.83 -17.26
CA ALA A 30 -19.87 33.61 -15.91
C ALA A 30 -19.07 34.83 -15.42
N HIS A 31 -19.42 35.34 -14.25
CA HIS A 31 -18.85 36.56 -13.70
C HIS A 31 -17.33 36.45 -13.52
N LYS A 32 -16.81 35.21 -13.46
CA LYS A 32 -15.38 34.91 -13.46
C LYS A 32 -15.10 33.58 -14.15
N LEU A 33 -14.02 33.54 -14.93
CA LEU A 33 -13.49 32.32 -15.53
C LEU A 33 -12.27 31.85 -14.75
N PHE A 34 -12.15 30.55 -14.54
CA PHE A 34 -11.01 29.89 -13.92
C PHE A 34 -10.49 28.78 -14.84
N GLU A 35 -9.19 28.52 -14.78
CA GLU A 35 -8.57 27.36 -15.42
C GLU A 35 -8.47 26.21 -14.44
N GLY A 36 -8.56 24.98 -14.94
CA GLY A 36 -8.39 23.79 -14.11
C GLY A 36 -7.94 22.58 -14.92
N HIS A 37 -7.76 21.47 -14.23
CA HIS A 37 -7.36 20.20 -14.81
C HIS A 37 -8.23 19.07 -14.30
N ALA A 38 -8.79 18.29 -15.23
CA ALA A 38 -9.48 17.05 -14.93
C ALA A 38 -8.48 15.99 -14.43
N GLY A 39 -8.93 15.10 -13.55
CA GLY A 39 -8.10 14.05 -12.96
C GLY A 39 -7.19 14.53 -11.84
N ARG A 40 -7.47 15.72 -11.27
CA ARG A 40 -6.68 16.38 -10.23
C ARG A 40 -7.55 17.18 -9.28
N VAL A 41 -6.97 17.46 -8.13
CA VAL A 41 -7.43 18.53 -7.24
C VAL A 41 -6.96 19.88 -7.77
N ASN A 42 -7.84 20.88 -7.73
CA ASN A 42 -7.57 22.27 -8.09
C ASN A 42 -7.83 23.15 -6.86
N VAL A 43 -7.10 24.26 -6.72
CA VAL A 43 -7.25 25.17 -5.57
C VAL A 43 -7.37 26.60 -6.08
N TYR A 44 -8.31 27.36 -5.54
CA TYR A 44 -8.61 28.73 -5.97
C TYR A 44 -8.76 29.71 -4.80
N ASP A 45 -8.26 30.93 -5.02
CA ASP A 45 -8.47 32.10 -4.13
C ASP A 45 -9.86 32.74 -4.37
N ALA A 46 -10.91 31.94 -4.27
CA ALA A 46 -12.29 32.40 -4.28
C ALA A 46 -13.14 31.42 -3.49
N ALA A 47 -14.12 31.94 -2.75
CA ALA A 47 -15.16 31.11 -2.16
C ALA A 47 -16.05 30.56 -3.28
N MET A 48 -16.06 29.23 -3.44
CA MET A 48 -16.88 28.55 -4.45
C MET A 48 -17.78 27.50 -3.79
N SER A 49 -18.98 27.32 -4.32
CA SER A 49 -19.91 26.27 -3.89
C SER A 49 -20.75 25.74 -5.05
N SER A 50 -21.49 24.66 -4.78
CA SER A 50 -22.46 24.06 -5.70
C SER A 50 -21.90 23.78 -7.11
N PRO A 51 -20.78 23.03 -7.21
CA PRO A 51 -20.19 22.73 -8.50
C PRO A 51 -21.13 21.82 -9.30
N SER A 52 -21.27 22.08 -10.60
CA SER A 52 -22.04 21.23 -11.52
C SER A 52 -21.43 19.83 -11.76
N ALA A 53 -20.14 19.65 -11.43
CA ALA A 53 -19.42 18.37 -11.47
C ALA A 53 -18.26 18.38 -10.46
N GLY A 54 -17.90 17.21 -9.94
CA GLY A 54 -16.87 17.09 -8.88
C GLY A 54 -17.39 17.58 -7.52
N ARG A 55 -16.46 17.95 -6.64
CA ARG A 55 -16.77 18.42 -5.28
C ARG A 55 -15.99 19.70 -4.95
N THR A 56 -16.64 20.66 -4.32
CA THR A 56 -15.99 21.84 -3.74
C THR A 56 -15.89 21.69 -2.23
N VAL A 57 -14.75 22.05 -1.66
CA VAL A 57 -14.54 22.18 -0.21
C VAL A 57 -14.02 23.58 0.07
N LEU A 58 -14.82 24.40 0.75
CA LEU A 58 -14.39 25.72 1.21
C LEU A 58 -13.47 25.54 2.42
N ARG A 59 -12.24 26.00 2.30
CA ARG A 59 -11.20 25.80 3.30
C ARG A 59 -11.26 26.86 4.39
N SER A 60 -10.84 26.50 5.60
CA SER A 60 -10.70 27.45 6.72
C SER A 60 -9.65 28.55 6.48
N ASP A 61 -8.76 28.40 5.50
CA ASP A 61 -7.82 29.46 5.08
C ASP A 61 -8.39 30.44 4.03
N GLY A 62 -9.68 30.29 3.66
CA GLY A 62 -10.36 31.18 2.72
C GLY A 62 -10.22 30.79 1.26
N GLN A 63 -9.45 29.75 0.93
CA GLN A 63 -9.40 29.16 -0.41
C GLN A 63 -10.52 28.14 -0.63
N THR A 64 -10.75 27.73 -1.88
CA THR A 64 -11.63 26.58 -2.18
C THR A 64 -10.85 25.50 -2.93
N THR A 65 -10.93 24.28 -2.42
CA THR A 65 -10.53 23.07 -3.14
C THR A 65 -11.65 22.65 -4.08
N VAL A 66 -11.33 22.35 -5.34
CA VAL A 66 -12.23 21.73 -6.30
C VAL A 66 -11.64 20.39 -6.74
N ASP A 67 -12.24 19.31 -6.25
CA ASP A 67 -11.88 17.94 -6.57
C ASP A 67 -12.52 17.52 -7.90
N LEU A 68 -11.66 17.31 -8.91
CA LEU A 68 -12.01 16.80 -10.23
C LEU A 68 -11.28 15.48 -10.53
N LEU A 69 -10.87 14.70 -9.52
CA LEU A 69 -10.13 13.45 -9.69
C LEU A 69 -10.85 12.44 -10.60
N ASP A 70 -12.18 12.38 -10.53
CA ASP A 70 -13.01 11.46 -11.33
C ASP A 70 -13.27 11.96 -12.76
N GLN A 71 -12.96 13.22 -13.06
CA GLN A 71 -13.16 13.78 -14.39
C GLN A 71 -12.00 13.37 -15.31
N THR A 72 -12.32 12.94 -16.53
CA THR A 72 -11.32 12.42 -17.48
C THR A 72 -11.22 13.28 -18.75
N GLY A 73 -12.36 13.73 -19.26
CA GLY A 73 -12.48 14.59 -20.45
C GLY A 73 -12.39 16.08 -20.14
N PRO A 74 -12.43 16.95 -21.16
CA PRO A 74 -12.62 18.38 -20.94
C PRO A 74 -14.00 18.61 -20.30
N VAL A 75 -14.06 19.47 -19.30
CA VAL A 75 -15.33 19.79 -18.61
C VAL A 75 -15.38 21.26 -18.23
N GLU A 76 -16.52 21.90 -18.47
CA GLU A 76 -16.84 23.22 -17.90
C GLU A 76 -17.64 23.00 -16.61
N VAL A 77 -17.08 23.42 -15.48
CA VAL A 77 -17.73 23.29 -14.17
C VAL A 77 -18.25 24.64 -13.74
N SER A 78 -19.56 24.82 -13.81
CA SER A 78 -20.24 25.97 -13.20
C SER A 78 -20.16 25.89 -11.67
N VAL A 79 -19.86 27.01 -11.03
CA VAL A 79 -19.77 27.19 -9.57
C VAL A 79 -20.48 28.47 -9.13
N ALA A 80 -20.99 28.52 -7.91
CA ALA A 80 -21.51 29.73 -7.28
C ALA A 80 -20.38 30.49 -6.55
N LEU A 81 -20.35 31.82 -6.66
CA LEU A 81 -19.35 32.72 -6.04
C LEU A 81 -19.95 33.63 -4.94
N GLY A 82 -21.16 33.30 -4.49
CA GLY A 82 -21.98 34.13 -3.59
C GLY A 82 -22.59 35.37 -4.28
N ASN A 83 -23.59 35.98 -3.61
CA ASN A 83 -24.30 37.17 -4.08
C ASN A 83 -24.86 37.02 -5.52
N ASP A 84 -25.47 35.87 -5.81
CA ASP A 84 -26.01 35.50 -7.14
C ASP A 84 -24.99 35.50 -8.29
N ARG A 85 -23.69 35.59 -7.98
CA ARG A 85 -22.63 35.48 -8.98
C ARG A 85 -22.28 34.03 -9.26
N THR A 86 -21.95 33.79 -10.51
CA THR A 86 -21.55 32.48 -11.05
C THR A 86 -20.14 32.54 -11.60
N GLY A 87 -19.36 31.49 -11.42
CA GLY A 87 -18.07 31.26 -12.05
C GLY A 87 -18.11 30.02 -12.92
N VAL A 88 -17.16 29.91 -13.85
CA VAL A 88 -16.95 28.69 -14.65
C VAL A 88 -15.48 28.30 -14.57
N ILE A 89 -15.22 27.05 -14.22
CA ILE A 89 -13.90 26.43 -14.32
C ILE A 89 -13.83 25.68 -15.64
N ARG A 90 -12.91 26.07 -16.52
CA ARG A 90 -12.58 25.34 -17.73
C ARG A 90 -11.48 24.34 -17.43
N ALA A 91 -11.88 23.10 -17.16
CA ALA A 91 -10.93 22.03 -16.90
C ALA A 91 -10.46 21.41 -18.22
N ALA A 92 -9.14 21.49 -18.45
CA ALA A 92 -8.50 20.74 -19.53
C ALA A 92 -8.64 19.23 -19.30
N PRO A 93 -8.69 18.40 -20.36
CA PRO A 93 -8.78 16.95 -20.22
C PRO A 93 -7.59 16.40 -19.43
N ARG A 94 -7.81 15.26 -18.78
CA ARG A 94 -6.78 14.61 -17.98
C ARG A 94 -5.55 14.31 -18.84
N ALA A 95 -4.41 14.88 -18.45
CA ALA A 95 -3.21 14.86 -19.29
C ALA A 95 -2.52 13.49 -19.39
N GLN A 96 -2.88 12.55 -18.50
CA GLN A 96 -2.39 11.18 -18.46
C GLN A 96 -3.58 10.23 -18.29
N GLN A 97 -3.74 9.21 -19.15
CA GLN A 97 -4.95 8.40 -19.19
C GLN A 97 -5.25 7.70 -17.86
N ARG A 98 -4.26 7.32 -17.05
CA ARG A 98 -4.49 6.66 -15.74
C ARG A 98 -4.55 7.60 -14.54
N GLY A 99 -4.34 8.90 -14.73
CA GLY A 99 -4.42 9.88 -13.64
C GLY A 99 -3.43 9.63 -12.50
N MET A 100 -3.86 9.88 -11.27
CA MET A 100 -3.04 9.67 -10.07
C MET A 100 -2.89 8.19 -9.73
N HIS A 101 -1.79 7.84 -9.08
CA HIS A 101 -1.68 6.54 -8.42
C HIS A 101 -2.69 6.45 -7.27
N SER A 102 -3.35 5.29 -7.10
CA SER A 102 -4.39 5.11 -6.08
C SER A 102 -3.86 5.15 -4.65
N GLY A 103 -2.58 4.77 -4.51
CA GLY A 103 -1.88 4.79 -3.24
C GLY A 103 -2.39 3.76 -2.22
N LEU A 104 -3.04 2.70 -2.71
CA LEU A 104 -3.43 1.52 -1.96
C LEU A 104 -2.25 0.56 -1.89
N PHE A 105 -1.91 0.09 -0.70
CA PHE A 105 -0.79 -0.84 -0.49
C PHE A 105 -1.13 -1.87 0.57
N TYR A 106 -0.40 -2.99 0.56
CA TYR A 106 -0.47 -3.95 1.66
C TYR A 106 0.58 -3.59 2.72
N TRP A 107 0.12 -2.92 3.77
CA TRP A 107 0.94 -2.43 4.86
C TRP A 107 0.26 -2.78 6.19
N LEU A 108 0.99 -3.49 7.05
CA LEU A 108 0.50 -3.87 8.37
C LEU A 108 0.79 -2.77 9.39
N ALA A 109 0.15 -2.85 10.56
CA ALA A 109 0.55 -2.03 11.71
C ALA A 109 2.03 -2.25 12.06
N GLN A 110 2.64 -1.29 12.73
CA GLN A 110 4.06 -1.32 13.09
C GLN A 110 4.25 -1.34 14.60
N GLU A 111 5.33 -1.99 15.03
CA GLU A 111 5.85 -1.90 16.39
C GLU A 111 6.60 -0.56 16.57
N ALA A 112 6.92 -0.20 17.82
CA ALA A 112 7.63 1.05 18.13
C ALA A 112 9.02 1.17 17.47
N ASP A 113 9.64 0.05 17.08
CA ASP A 113 10.90 0.01 16.35
C ASP A 113 10.75 0.25 14.83
N GLY A 114 9.50 0.35 14.34
CA GLY A 114 9.13 0.56 12.94
C GLY A 114 9.05 -0.74 12.12
N ARG A 115 9.11 -1.92 12.74
CA ARG A 115 8.86 -3.20 12.07
C ARG A 115 7.38 -3.50 11.98
N PHE A 116 6.98 -4.32 11.02
CA PHE A 116 5.59 -4.80 10.98
C PHE A 116 5.26 -5.66 12.19
N ARG A 117 4.22 -5.23 12.91
CA ARG A 117 3.49 -6.00 13.91
C ARG A 117 2.67 -7.05 13.18
N ILE A 118 3.06 -8.31 13.34
CA ILE A 118 2.35 -9.44 12.74
C ILE A 118 1.64 -10.21 13.84
N GLU A 119 0.32 -10.35 13.67
CA GLU A 119 -0.55 -10.94 14.66
C GLU A 119 -0.96 -12.36 14.24
N PRO A 120 -0.93 -13.34 15.15
CA PRO A 120 -1.38 -14.69 14.83
C PRO A 120 -2.90 -14.70 14.61
N GLY A 121 -3.34 -15.34 13.52
CA GLY A 121 -4.74 -15.62 13.28
C GLY A 121 -5.32 -16.72 14.19
N ARG A 122 -6.58 -17.06 14.00
CA ARG A 122 -7.28 -18.12 14.77
C ARG A 122 -6.73 -19.51 14.44
N ARG A 123 -6.29 -19.72 13.20
CA ARG A 123 -5.63 -20.95 12.75
C ARG A 123 -4.12 -20.76 12.67
N HIS A 124 -3.48 -20.90 13.82
CA HIS A 124 -2.06 -20.58 13.99
C HIS A 124 -1.27 -21.73 14.61
N ARG A 125 -0.01 -21.86 14.16
CA ARG A 125 1.05 -22.67 14.75
C ARG A 125 2.40 -22.02 14.42
N LYS A 126 3.26 -21.85 15.42
CA LYS A 126 4.69 -21.59 15.18
C LYS A 126 5.42 -22.91 14.95
N VAL A 127 6.30 -22.95 13.96
CA VAL A 127 7.06 -24.13 13.54
C VAL A 127 8.53 -23.76 13.46
N TYR A 128 9.33 -24.23 14.41
CA TYR A 128 10.78 -24.06 14.46
C TYR A 128 11.45 -25.17 13.65
N VAL A 129 12.21 -24.77 12.63
CA VAL A 129 12.91 -25.64 11.70
C VAL A 129 14.41 -25.38 11.83
N SER A 130 15.19 -26.46 11.83
CA SER A 130 16.64 -26.43 11.96
C SER A 130 17.28 -27.45 11.02
N ALA A 131 18.45 -27.10 10.47
CA ALA A 131 19.32 -28.03 9.77
C ALA A 131 20.51 -28.52 10.64
N SER A 132 20.49 -28.21 11.94
CA SER A 132 21.45 -28.75 12.90
C SER A 132 21.29 -30.26 13.07
N ALA A 133 22.36 -30.93 13.52
CA ALA A 133 22.31 -32.36 13.83
C ALA A 133 21.39 -32.68 15.04
N GLN A 134 21.03 -31.67 15.84
CA GLN A 134 20.17 -31.79 17.00
C GLN A 134 18.68 -31.64 16.64
N ALA A 135 18.35 -31.24 15.41
CA ALA A 135 16.98 -31.11 14.95
C ALA A 135 16.27 -32.47 14.94
N MET A 136 15.00 -32.48 15.35
CA MET A 136 14.23 -33.71 15.45
C MET A 136 13.85 -34.20 14.04
N THR A 137 14.54 -35.24 13.57
CA THR A 137 14.14 -36.02 12.40
C THR A 137 12.86 -36.81 12.67
N LYS A 138 12.24 -37.34 11.62
CA LYS A 138 11.08 -38.22 11.77
C LYS A 138 11.35 -39.40 12.71
N ALA A 139 12.54 -40.00 12.62
CA ALA A 139 12.98 -41.09 13.48
C ALA A 139 13.16 -40.64 14.95
N ALA A 140 13.76 -39.46 15.17
CA ALA A 140 13.93 -38.91 16.52
C ALA A 140 12.58 -38.58 17.18
N ILE A 141 11.62 -38.05 16.41
CA ILE A 141 10.24 -37.81 16.87
C ILE A 141 9.57 -39.14 17.26
N ALA A 142 9.73 -40.18 16.44
CA ALA A 142 9.15 -41.49 16.71
C ALA A 142 9.71 -42.10 18.01
N ALA A 143 11.03 -42.05 18.18
CA ALA A 143 11.71 -42.51 19.39
C ALA A 143 11.25 -41.72 20.64
N HIS A 144 11.19 -40.38 20.54
CA HIS A 144 10.72 -39.52 21.63
C HIS A 144 9.25 -39.81 22.02
N ALA A 145 8.41 -40.11 21.03
CA ALA A 145 7.00 -40.43 21.25
C ALA A 145 6.73 -41.89 21.65
N GLY A 146 7.74 -42.76 21.64
CA GLY A 146 7.58 -44.20 21.90
C GLY A 146 6.75 -44.92 20.82
N VAL A 147 6.82 -44.47 19.57
CA VAL A 147 6.09 -45.07 18.42
C VAL A 147 7.06 -45.46 17.31
N THR A 148 6.58 -46.25 16.33
CA THR A 148 7.37 -46.56 15.12
C THR A 148 7.47 -45.33 14.20
N GLU A 149 8.54 -45.22 13.43
CA GLU A 149 8.71 -44.12 12.47
C GLU A 149 7.58 -44.06 11.43
N THR A 150 7.02 -45.19 11.04
CA THR A 150 5.86 -45.28 10.14
C THR A 150 4.60 -44.64 10.71
N THR A 151 4.48 -44.54 12.04
CA THR A 151 3.35 -43.87 12.71
C THR A 151 3.42 -42.35 12.56
N VAL A 152 4.61 -41.77 12.38
CA VAL A 152 4.81 -40.32 12.23
C VAL A 152 4.43 -39.89 10.81
N THR A 153 3.13 -39.81 10.56
CA THR A 153 2.55 -39.32 9.31
C THR A 153 2.31 -37.81 9.35
N ALA A 154 2.00 -37.21 8.20
CA ALA A 154 1.64 -35.80 8.08
C ALA A 154 0.46 -35.41 9.01
N ALA A 155 -0.60 -36.24 9.05
CA ALA A 155 -1.74 -36.03 9.93
C ALA A 155 -1.38 -36.21 11.41
N TRP A 156 -0.52 -37.19 11.73
CA TRP A 156 -0.08 -37.45 13.09
C TRP A 156 0.73 -36.27 13.66
N LEU A 157 1.60 -35.68 12.85
CA LEU A 157 2.45 -34.54 13.22
C LEU A 157 1.66 -33.22 13.30
N ALA A 158 0.65 -33.04 12.43
CA ALA A 158 -0.26 -31.90 12.50
C ALA A 158 -1.04 -31.88 13.83
N ALA A 159 -1.46 -33.04 14.33
CA ALA A 159 -2.17 -33.18 15.61
C ALA A 159 -1.27 -33.06 16.86
N ARG A 160 0.05 -32.89 16.70
CA ARG A 160 1.04 -32.84 17.79
C ARG A 160 1.90 -31.57 17.69
N PRO A 161 1.37 -30.43 18.15
CA PRO A 161 2.03 -29.14 18.00
C PRO A 161 3.35 -29.01 18.74
N GLN A 162 3.63 -29.85 19.75
CA GLN A 162 4.87 -29.81 20.52
C GLN A 162 6.12 -30.04 19.66
N TYR A 163 6.04 -30.88 18.62
CA TYR A 163 7.16 -31.13 17.71
C TYR A 163 7.31 -29.96 16.75
N GLY A 164 8.41 -29.24 16.84
CA GLY A 164 8.61 -27.97 16.14
C GLY A 164 7.89 -26.80 16.81
N GLY A 165 7.25 -26.99 17.98
CA GLY A 165 6.50 -25.95 18.67
C GLY A 165 7.37 -24.98 19.48
N SER A 166 8.66 -25.28 19.65
CA SER A 166 9.59 -24.43 20.41
C SER A 166 11.02 -24.55 19.88
N VAL A 167 11.87 -23.59 20.26
CA VAL A 167 13.32 -23.60 19.99
C VAL A 167 14.05 -24.80 20.61
N ALA A 168 13.47 -25.46 21.62
CA ALA A 168 14.04 -26.63 22.28
C ALA A 168 13.72 -27.95 21.57
N MET A 169 12.69 -27.97 20.71
CA MET A 169 12.32 -29.12 19.90
C MET A 169 12.16 -28.71 18.42
N PRO A 170 13.19 -28.12 17.78
CA PRO A 170 13.10 -27.78 16.37
C PRO A 170 13.04 -29.06 15.54
N ILE A 171 12.29 -29.05 14.45
CA ILE A 171 12.18 -30.21 13.55
C ILE A 171 13.14 -30.08 12.38
N ALA A 172 13.66 -31.22 11.93
CA ALA A 172 14.49 -31.30 10.74
C ALA A 172 13.64 -31.19 9.46
N MET A 173 14.31 -30.98 8.32
CA MET A 173 13.65 -30.73 7.03
C MET A 173 12.73 -31.87 6.54
N ASP A 174 13.05 -33.13 6.86
CA ASP A 174 12.21 -34.29 6.53
C ASP A 174 10.85 -34.23 7.24
N ALA A 175 10.85 -33.95 8.54
CA ALA A 175 9.65 -33.78 9.35
C ALA A 175 8.89 -32.50 8.97
N PHE A 176 9.59 -31.40 8.68
CA PHE A 176 8.98 -30.16 8.22
C PHE A 176 8.24 -30.36 6.88
N ASN A 177 8.84 -31.08 5.93
CA ASN A 177 8.21 -31.36 4.64
C ASN A 177 6.91 -32.17 4.77
N LEU A 178 6.83 -33.11 5.73
CA LEU A 178 5.58 -33.81 6.06
C LEU A 178 4.51 -32.87 6.63
N LEU A 179 4.91 -32.02 7.59
CA LEU A 179 3.99 -31.08 8.24
C LEU A 179 3.47 -30.02 7.28
N LYS A 180 4.36 -29.43 6.47
CA LYS A 180 4.08 -28.42 5.42
C LYS A 180 2.90 -28.83 4.55
N ASN A 181 2.90 -30.06 4.04
CA ASN A 181 1.83 -30.57 3.17
C ASN A 181 0.51 -30.80 3.94
N ALA A 182 0.58 -31.14 5.23
CA ALA A 182 -0.61 -31.29 6.07
C ALA A 182 -1.31 -29.95 6.31
N LEU A 183 -0.52 -28.89 6.53
CA LEU A 183 -1.01 -27.55 6.87
C LEU A 183 -1.47 -26.77 5.63
N TRP A 184 -0.68 -26.79 4.55
CA TRP A 184 -0.85 -25.88 3.40
C TRP A 184 -0.96 -26.59 2.04
N GLY A 185 -1.18 -27.92 2.03
CA GLY A 185 -1.42 -28.66 0.79
C GLY A 185 -2.69 -28.22 0.03
N GLY A 186 -2.96 -28.84 -1.12
CA GLY A 186 -4.16 -28.54 -1.92
C GLY A 186 -5.47 -28.68 -1.12
N ALA A 187 -6.46 -27.85 -1.45
CA ALA A 187 -7.78 -27.81 -0.82
C ALA A 187 -7.81 -27.52 0.70
N LYS A 188 -6.73 -26.98 1.27
CA LYS A 188 -6.71 -26.42 2.64
C LYS A 188 -7.18 -24.96 2.60
N ASP A 189 -7.86 -24.50 3.65
CA ASP A 189 -8.13 -23.06 3.77
C ASP A 189 -6.96 -22.33 4.44
N GLY A 190 -6.96 -21.00 4.31
CA GLY A 190 -5.84 -20.16 4.76
C GLY A 190 -5.55 -20.27 6.25
N ARG A 191 -4.28 -20.19 6.63
CA ARG A 191 -3.82 -20.28 8.02
C ARG A 191 -2.80 -19.18 8.30
N SER A 192 -2.60 -18.80 9.55
CA SER A 192 -1.59 -17.81 9.94
C SER A 192 -0.41 -18.48 10.63
N ASP A 193 0.09 -19.58 10.08
CA ASP A 193 1.20 -20.32 10.68
C ASP A 193 2.54 -19.58 10.46
N TRP A 194 3.47 -19.69 11.41
CA TRP A 194 4.78 -19.02 11.35
C TRP A 194 5.91 -20.04 11.29
N VAL A 195 6.71 -20.00 10.23
CA VAL A 195 7.89 -20.85 10.03
C VAL A 195 9.12 -20.08 10.47
N MET A 196 9.76 -20.57 11.52
CA MET A 196 10.98 -20.00 12.07
C MET A 196 12.16 -20.86 11.61
N LEU A 197 13.02 -20.34 10.74
CA LEU A 197 14.22 -21.00 10.24
C LEU A 197 15.44 -20.63 11.07
N GLU A 198 16.22 -21.62 11.50
CA GLU A 198 17.41 -21.36 12.32
C GLU A 198 18.50 -20.65 11.49
N ARG A 199 19.07 -19.60 12.07
CA ARG A 199 20.24 -18.87 11.56
C ARG A 199 21.47 -19.77 11.45
N GLY A 200 22.37 -19.40 10.54
CA GLY A 200 23.60 -20.16 10.26
C GLY A 200 23.44 -21.31 9.26
N TYR A 201 22.23 -21.56 8.74
CA TYR A 201 21.95 -22.68 7.85
C TYR A 201 21.34 -22.24 6.51
N SER A 202 21.47 -23.14 5.52
CA SER A 202 20.83 -23.03 4.21
C SER A 202 19.70 -24.06 4.08
N TYR A 203 18.59 -23.65 3.45
CA TYR A 203 17.38 -24.45 3.32
C TYR A 203 16.94 -24.53 1.86
N ASN A 204 16.53 -25.73 1.45
CA ASN A 204 15.86 -25.99 0.19
C ASN A 204 14.39 -26.27 0.49
N ILE A 205 13.54 -25.26 0.27
CA ILE A 205 12.11 -25.35 0.55
C ILE A 205 11.35 -25.10 -0.75
N GLU A 206 10.63 -26.12 -1.20
CA GLU A 206 9.61 -25.98 -2.21
C GLU A 206 8.28 -25.66 -1.52
N TRP A 207 7.73 -24.49 -1.81
CA TRP A 207 6.49 -24.04 -1.18
C TRP A 207 5.27 -24.55 -1.95
N PRO A 208 4.19 -24.93 -1.25
CA PRO A 208 2.96 -25.30 -1.92
C PRO A 208 2.44 -24.19 -2.83
N ALA A 209 1.92 -24.58 -3.99
CA ALA A 209 1.16 -23.68 -4.85
C ALA A 209 -0.08 -23.17 -4.10
N ASN A 210 -0.45 -21.90 -4.31
CA ASN A 210 -1.64 -21.28 -3.72
C ASN A 210 -1.65 -21.21 -2.17
N ILE A 211 -0.50 -21.27 -1.52
CA ILE A 211 -0.41 -21.06 -0.07
C ILE A 211 -1.00 -19.68 0.31
N LYS A 212 -1.85 -19.65 1.33
CA LYS A 212 -2.59 -18.44 1.72
C LYS A 212 -2.62 -18.22 3.25
N GLY A 213 -2.34 -16.99 3.68
CA GLY A 213 -2.61 -16.47 5.03
C GLY A 213 -4.10 -16.47 5.39
N GLU A 214 -4.44 -16.48 6.67
CA GLU A 214 -5.85 -16.52 7.08
C GLU A 214 -6.63 -15.28 6.60
N SER A 215 -5.99 -14.11 6.62
CA SER A 215 -6.50 -12.83 6.09
C SER A 215 -5.33 -11.86 5.82
N GLU A 216 -5.65 -10.66 5.32
CA GLU A 216 -4.73 -9.53 5.19
C GLU A 216 -4.04 -9.21 6.52
N LEU A 217 -4.74 -9.31 7.66
CA LEU A 217 -4.17 -9.04 8.98
C LEU A 217 -3.39 -10.22 9.58
N HIS A 218 -3.68 -11.44 9.11
CA HIS A 218 -3.14 -12.68 9.68
C HIS A 218 -2.39 -13.50 8.61
N PRO A 219 -1.24 -13.01 8.13
CA PRO A 219 -0.47 -13.68 7.11
C PRO A 219 0.21 -14.95 7.64
N ILE A 220 0.72 -15.76 6.71
CA ILE A 220 1.78 -16.75 7.00
C ILE A 220 3.10 -15.99 7.14
N VAL A 221 3.96 -16.41 8.06
CA VAL A 221 5.26 -15.78 8.29
C VAL A 221 6.37 -16.79 8.03
N VAL A 222 7.42 -16.36 7.34
CA VAL A 222 8.70 -17.08 7.25
C VAL A 222 9.77 -16.14 7.80
N ASP A 223 10.34 -16.50 8.93
CA ASP A 223 11.27 -15.65 9.69
C ASP A 223 12.47 -16.47 10.20
N ALA A 224 13.45 -15.78 10.77
CA ALA A 224 14.65 -16.34 11.36
C ALA A 224 14.55 -16.50 12.88
N TRP A 225 15.22 -17.50 13.44
CA TRP A 225 15.49 -17.62 14.89
C TRP A 225 16.93 -18.06 15.15
N GLY A 226 17.38 -18.01 16.40
CA GLY A 226 18.72 -18.43 16.79
C GLY A 226 19.79 -17.37 16.52
N THR A 227 21.05 -17.80 16.37
CA THR A 227 22.23 -16.94 16.20
C THR A 227 22.98 -17.27 14.92
N GLY A 228 23.78 -16.33 14.40
CA GLY A 228 24.56 -16.52 13.19
C GLY A 228 24.00 -15.77 11.98
N SER A 229 24.49 -16.10 10.79
CA SER A 229 24.06 -15.49 9.53
C SER A 229 22.57 -15.72 9.27
N ARG A 230 21.95 -14.85 8.47
CA ARG A 230 20.55 -15.02 8.04
C ARG A 230 20.35 -16.42 7.45
N PRO A 231 19.21 -17.08 7.70
CA PRO A 231 18.88 -18.32 7.01
C PRO A 231 18.89 -18.09 5.50
N HIS A 232 19.59 -18.94 4.76
CA HIS A 232 19.69 -18.82 3.31
C HIS A 232 18.67 -19.73 2.62
N LEU A 233 17.72 -19.14 1.89
CA LEU A 233 16.79 -19.87 1.03
C LEU A 233 17.39 -20.07 -0.36
N ALA A 234 18.06 -21.20 -0.55
CA ALA A 234 18.77 -21.54 -1.80
C ALA A 234 17.82 -21.84 -2.98
N THR A 235 16.57 -22.22 -2.70
CA THR A 235 15.49 -22.32 -3.69
C THR A 235 14.78 -20.98 -3.96
N GLY A 236 15.03 -19.97 -3.13
CA GLY A 236 14.38 -18.67 -3.20
C GLY A 236 12.91 -18.66 -2.76
N ALA A 237 12.26 -17.52 -2.95
CA ALA A 237 10.82 -17.31 -2.79
C ALA A 237 10.18 -17.36 -4.19
N GLN A 238 10.14 -18.55 -4.78
CA GLN A 238 9.85 -18.74 -6.20
C GLN A 238 8.51 -19.46 -6.46
N TRP A 239 7.66 -18.81 -7.24
CA TRP A 239 6.46 -19.37 -7.86
C TRP A 239 6.43 -18.95 -9.31
N ILE A 240 6.44 -19.92 -10.21
CA ILE A 240 6.24 -19.64 -11.63
C ILE A 240 4.73 -19.48 -11.87
N LYS A 241 3.92 -20.45 -11.47
CA LYS A 241 2.44 -20.36 -11.46
C LYS A 241 1.89 -21.39 -10.48
N PRO A 242 0.94 -21.05 -9.59
CA PRO A 242 0.52 -19.74 -9.06
C PRO A 242 1.16 -19.38 -7.70
N GLY A 243 1.30 -18.07 -7.41
CA GLY A 243 1.95 -17.50 -6.22
C GLY A 243 1.19 -17.58 -4.89
N PRO A 244 1.79 -17.04 -3.80
CA PRO A 244 1.20 -17.00 -2.46
C PRO A 244 0.25 -15.80 -2.27
N ARG A 245 -0.62 -15.89 -1.25
CA ARG A 245 -1.47 -14.77 -0.78
C ARG A 245 -1.31 -14.52 0.72
N PHE A 246 -1.14 -13.27 1.14
CA PHE A 246 -0.97 -12.89 2.56
C PHE A 246 0.19 -13.64 3.22
N MET A 247 1.41 -13.31 2.80
CA MET A 247 2.62 -13.92 3.32
C MET A 247 3.71 -12.90 3.57
N VAL A 248 4.44 -13.08 4.68
CA VAL A 248 5.55 -12.21 5.08
C VAL A 248 6.84 -13.00 5.17
N TRP A 249 7.87 -12.48 4.51
CA TRP A 249 9.24 -12.98 4.58
C TRP A 249 10.09 -12.01 5.35
N ARG A 250 10.79 -12.48 6.37
CA ARG A 250 11.47 -11.61 7.31
C ARG A 250 12.85 -12.12 7.69
N ASN A 251 13.83 -11.23 7.70
CA ASN A 251 15.19 -11.51 8.19
C ASN A 251 15.96 -12.60 7.41
N LEU A 252 15.66 -12.83 6.13
CA LEU A 252 16.22 -13.93 5.32
C LEU A 252 17.27 -13.46 4.31
N GLN A 253 18.21 -14.34 3.98
CA GLN A 253 18.96 -14.27 2.72
C GLN A 253 18.16 -15.09 1.68
N ILE A 254 17.79 -14.45 0.57
CA ILE A 254 16.95 -15.05 -0.46
C ILE A 254 17.70 -14.99 -1.77
N ARG A 255 18.00 -16.16 -2.35
CA ARG A 255 18.68 -16.26 -3.65
C ARG A 255 17.95 -15.47 -4.74
N LYS A 256 16.63 -15.65 -4.81
CA LYS A 256 15.73 -15.01 -5.78
C LYS A 256 14.32 -14.85 -5.20
N ALA A 257 13.71 -13.68 -5.36
CA ALA A 257 12.28 -13.47 -5.18
C ALA A 257 11.59 -13.48 -6.55
N GLN A 258 10.70 -14.44 -6.78
CA GLN A 258 9.87 -14.52 -7.97
C GLN A 258 8.47 -15.05 -7.64
N PRO A 259 7.64 -14.32 -6.87
CA PRO A 259 6.32 -14.78 -6.45
C PRO A 259 5.27 -14.38 -7.50
N TRP A 260 5.36 -14.87 -8.74
CA TRP A 260 4.43 -14.48 -9.80
C TRP A 260 2.97 -14.83 -9.43
N TYR A 261 2.04 -13.96 -9.81
CA TYR A 261 0.61 -14.09 -9.48
C TYR A 261 0.31 -14.02 -7.98
N SER A 262 1.20 -13.44 -7.18
CA SER A 262 0.97 -13.26 -5.74
C SER A 262 0.06 -12.07 -5.43
N TYR A 263 -0.52 -12.08 -4.22
CA TYR A 263 -1.31 -10.97 -3.69
C TYR A 263 -1.02 -10.73 -2.20
N GLY A 264 -0.67 -9.51 -1.81
CA GLY A 264 -0.44 -9.20 -0.40
C GLY A 264 0.79 -9.93 0.13
N THR A 265 1.95 -9.66 -0.44
CA THR A 265 3.22 -10.26 0.00
C THR A 265 4.15 -9.18 0.53
N ILE A 266 4.75 -9.41 1.69
CA ILE A 266 5.72 -8.50 2.31
C ILE A 266 7.09 -9.18 2.36
N PHE A 267 8.13 -8.46 1.94
CA PHE A 267 9.51 -8.77 2.27
C PHE A 267 10.02 -7.68 3.19
N GLU A 268 10.35 -8.05 4.43
CA GLU A 268 10.89 -7.14 5.44
C GLU A 268 12.31 -7.57 5.82
N ASN A 269 13.27 -6.64 5.81
CA ASN A 269 14.64 -6.89 6.28
C ASN A 269 15.32 -8.11 5.65
N CYS A 270 15.08 -8.33 4.35
CA CYS A 270 15.68 -9.42 3.58
C CYS A 270 16.91 -8.94 2.80
N ARG A 271 17.76 -9.88 2.38
CA ARG A 271 18.92 -9.64 1.52
C ARG A 271 18.83 -10.53 0.27
N MET A 272 19.02 -9.93 -0.90
CA MET A 272 18.87 -10.55 -2.22
C MET A 272 20.07 -10.16 -3.08
N SER A 273 20.94 -11.11 -3.40
CA SER A 273 22.24 -10.80 -4.00
C SER A 273 22.77 -11.79 -5.05
N GLU A 274 22.02 -12.84 -5.37
CA GLU A 274 22.51 -13.92 -6.23
C GLU A 274 21.88 -13.91 -7.62
N GLU A 275 20.56 -13.71 -7.70
CA GLU A 275 19.81 -13.70 -8.96
C GLU A 275 18.91 -12.47 -9.08
N GLU A 276 18.55 -12.13 -10.33
CA GLU A 276 17.59 -11.07 -10.62
C GLU A 276 16.23 -11.41 -10.00
N ASN A 277 15.67 -10.46 -9.27
CA ASN A 277 14.35 -10.60 -8.67
C ASN A 277 13.27 -10.20 -9.66
N ASP A 278 12.15 -10.90 -9.66
CA ASP A 278 11.07 -10.70 -10.62
C ASP A 278 9.70 -10.72 -9.94
N LEU A 279 9.11 -9.54 -9.75
CA LEU A 279 7.83 -9.37 -9.06
C LEU A 279 6.66 -9.21 -10.03
N SER A 280 6.81 -9.68 -11.27
CA SER A 280 5.81 -9.47 -12.31
C SER A 280 4.48 -10.16 -12.00
N ARG A 281 3.41 -9.65 -12.63
CA ARG A 281 2.06 -10.25 -12.63
C ARG A 281 1.43 -10.40 -11.25
N SER A 282 1.78 -9.51 -10.32
CA SER A 282 1.41 -9.63 -8.91
C SER A 282 0.76 -8.35 -8.40
N GLY A 283 0.08 -8.45 -7.27
CA GLY A 283 -0.63 -7.34 -6.64
C GLY A 283 -0.22 -7.10 -5.20
N MET A 284 -0.23 -5.84 -4.77
CA MET A 284 -0.07 -5.49 -3.35
C MET A 284 1.20 -6.10 -2.74
N ILE A 285 2.35 -5.83 -3.35
CA ILE A 285 3.65 -6.26 -2.83
C ILE A 285 4.31 -5.09 -2.08
N THR A 286 4.88 -5.40 -0.92
CA THR A 286 5.66 -4.45 -0.12
C THR A 286 7.07 -4.95 0.10
N LEU A 287 8.05 -4.12 -0.24
CA LEU A 287 9.46 -4.29 0.07
C LEU A 287 9.83 -3.25 1.12
N ARG A 288 10.20 -3.70 2.33
CA ARG A 288 10.62 -2.82 3.43
C ARG A 288 11.99 -3.23 3.93
N GLU A 289 12.95 -2.31 3.98
CA GLU A 289 14.29 -2.61 4.53
C GLU A 289 15.02 -3.74 3.78
N VAL A 290 14.75 -3.91 2.48
CA VAL A 290 15.33 -4.98 1.66
C VAL A 290 16.59 -4.49 0.94
N GLY A 291 17.64 -5.31 0.97
CA GLY A 291 18.89 -5.08 0.24
C GLY A 291 18.96 -5.89 -1.05
N PHE A 292 19.16 -5.21 -2.18
CA PHE A 292 19.41 -5.75 -3.51
C PHE A 292 20.80 -5.36 -3.95
N HIS A 293 21.76 -6.27 -3.90
CA HIS A 293 23.14 -5.91 -4.19
C HIS A 293 23.96 -7.00 -4.87
N ASP A 294 24.94 -6.58 -5.66
CA ASP A 294 25.88 -7.47 -6.35
C ASP A 294 25.19 -8.47 -7.31
N ILE A 295 24.00 -8.11 -7.83
CA ILE A 295 23.26 -8.95 -8.77
C ILE A 295 23.81 -8.71 -10.18
N TYR A 296 24.69 -9.61 -10.63
CA TYR A 296 25.29 -9.62 -11.96
C TYR A 296 25.57 -11.06 -12.41
N ARG A 297 25.96 -11.25 -13.67
CA ARG A 297 26.36 -12.58 -14.16
C ARG A 297 27.81 -12.86 -13.82
N HIS A 298 28.08 -14.11 -13.46
CA HIS A 298 29.45 -14.62 -13.26
C HIS A 298 30.07 -15.17 -14.54
N THR A 299 29.25 -15.55 -15.52
CA THR A 299 29.67 -16.13 -16.79
C THR A 299 28.86 -15.53 -17.93
N VAL A 300 29.49 -15.42 -19.10
CA VAL A 300 28.85 -14.94 -20.32
C VAL A 300 27.83 -15.92 -20.89
N GLU A 301 26.76 -15.39 -21.47
CA GLU A 301 25.78 -16.12 -22.29
C GLU A 301 25.79 -15.65 -23.75
N PRO A 302 25.66 -16.58 -24.72
CA PRO A 302 25.66 -18.05 -24.53
C PRO A 302 27.04 -18.55 -24.10
N ALA A 303 27.10 -19.75 -23.53
CA ALA A 303 28.36 -20.37 -23.14
C ALA A 303 29.32 -20.48 -24.34
N GLY A 304 30.59 -20.12 -24.11
CA GLY A 304 31.63 -20.10 -25.16
C GLY A 304 31.73 -18.80 -25.96
N ALA A 305 30.89 -17.79 -25.67
CA ALA A 305 31.06 -16.46 -26.24
C ALA A 305 32.39 -15.82 -25.81
N THR A 306 33.00 -15.05 -26.71
CA THR A 306 34.24 -14.29 -26.44
C THR A 306 33.98 -12.88 -25.91
N GLU A 307 32.73 -12.42 -26.03
CA GLU A 307 32.30 -11.08 -25.59
C GLU A 307 30.94 -11.13 -24.89
N TRP A 308 30.71 -10.21 -23.96
CA TRP A 308 29.42 -10.02 -23.32
C TRP A 308 28.39 -9.40 -24.26
N ALA A 309 27.34 -10.15 -24.59
CA ALA A 309 26.20 -9.65 -25.35
C ALA A 309 25.23 -8.88 -24.44
N SER A 310 25.17 -7.56 -24.57
CA SER A 310 24.47 -6.62 -23.68
C SER A 310 23.01 -7.02 -23.37
N HIS A 311 22.20 -7.34 -24.39
CA HIS A 311 20.80 -7.70 -24.18
C HIS A 311 20.60 -9.08 -23.54
N LEU A 312 21.37 -10.09 -23.96
CA LEU A 312 21.24 -11.47 -23.45
C LEU A 312 21.77 -11.59 -22.02
N ASN A 313 22.82 -10.85 -21.70
CA ASN A 313 23.50 -10.90 -20.41
C ASN A 313 22.90 -9.97 -19.35
N ARG A 314 21.92 -9.15 -19.71
CA ARG A 314 21.30 -8.19 -18.81
C ARG A 314 20.89 -8.80 -17.46
N LYS A 315 21.09 -8.02 -16.40
CA LYS A 315 20.62 -8.30 -15.04
C LYS A 315 20.22 -6.99 -14.39
N SER A 316 19.11 -7.02 -13.65
CA SER A 316 18.72 -5.94 -12.74
C SER A 316 18.64 -6.49 -11.31
N GLY A 317 18.69 -5.58 -10.34
CA GLY A 317 18.37 -5.94 -8.95
C GLY A 317 16.91 -6.39 -8.82
N LEU A 318 16.00 -5.69 -9.51
CA LEU A 318 14.58 -6.02 -9.61
C LEU A 318 14.06 -5.72 -11.02
N TYR A 319 13.33 -6.68 -11.59
CA TYR A 319 12.45 -6.50 -12.73
C TYR A 319 10.99 -6.65 -12.28
N ALA A 320 10.10 -5.79 -12.75
CA ALA A 320 8.66 -5.98 -12.53
C ALA A 320 7.83 -5.43 -13.70
N ALA A 321 6.88 -6.23 -14.15
CA ALA A 321 5.90 -5.87 -15.17
C ALA A 321 4.52 -6.42 -14.81
N GLU A 322 3.44 -5.87 -15.36
CA GLU A 322 2.08 -6.41 -15.17
C GLU A 322 1.65 -6.46 -13.69
N PHE A 323 2.19 -5.57 -12.85
CA PHE A 323 1.86 -5.50 -11.42
C PHE A 323 0.96 -4.32 -11.10
N TYR A 324 0.29 -4.39 -9.95
CA TYR A 324 -0.44 -3.26 -9.36
C TYR A 324 -0.10 -3.12 -7.88
N ASN A 325 0.13 -1.88 -7.45
CA ASN A 325 0.38 -1.51 -6.06
C ASN A 325 1.67 -2.15 -5.50
N LEU A 326 2.82 -1.62 -5.93
CA LEU A 326 4.14 -1.99 -5.42
C LEU A 326 4.66 -0.88 -4.50
N MET A 327 4.82 -1.21 -3.21
CA MET A 327 5.44 -0.35 -2.21
C MET A 327 6.90 -0.73 -2.03
N ILE A 328 7.79 0.25 -2.13
CA ILE A 328 9.23 0.11 -1.86
C ILE A 328 9.60 1.17 -0.82
N ASP A 329 10.01 0.73 0.36
CA ASP A 329 10.29 1.58 1.50
C ASP A 329 11.62 1.21 2.15
N GLY A 330 12.54 2.16 2.30
CA GLY A 330 13.79 1.90 2.99
C GLY A 330 14.65 0.82 2.33
N CYS A 331 14.63 0.68 1.00
CA CYS A 331 15.40 -0.36 0.33
C CYS A 331 16.79 0.14 -0.10
N LEU A 332 17.76 -0.78 -0.13
CA LEU A 332 19.08 -0.57 -0.71
C LEU A 332 19.14 -1.27 -2.06
N CYS A 333 19.54 -0.56 -3.10
CA CYS A 333 19.79 -1.11 -4.42
C CYS A 333 21.18 -0.69 -4.89
N ASP A 334 22.15 -1.61 -4.87
CA ASP A 334 23.55 -1.26 -5.08
C ASP A 334 24.33 -2.22 -5.99
N MET A 335 25.13 -1.67 -6.90
CA MET A 335 26.05 -2.43 -7.77
C MET A 335 25.36 -3.56 -8.56
N ASN A 336 24.10 -3.35 -8.97
CA ASN A 336 23.39 -4.33 -9.77
C ASN A 336 23.64 -4.11 -11.27
N GLY A 337 23.72 -5.23 -11.99
CA GLY A 337 23.76 -5.27 -13.45
C GLY A 337 25.13 -5.15 -14.10
N TRP A 338 26.20 -5.07 -13.30
CA TRP A 338 27.61 -5.03 -13.74
C TRP A 338 28.54 -5.37 -12.57
N LYS A 339 29.83 -5.56 -12.84
CA LYS A 339 30.86 -5.81 -11.81
C LYS A 339 32.12 -5.00 -12.09
N GLU A 340 32.75 -4.51 -11.02
CA GLU A 340 34.02 -3.80 -11.09
C GLU A 340 35.12 -4.66 -11.76
N GLY A 341 36.01 -3.99 -12.49
CA GLY A 341 37.07 -4.63 -13.28
C GLY A 341 36.63 -5.10 -14.66
N TYR A 342 35.40 -4.82 -15.09
CA TYR A 342 34.97 -5.08 -16.47
C TYR A 342 35.85 -4.34 -17.50
N ASP A 343 35.85 -4.86 -18.73
CA ASP A 343 36.55 -4.23 -19.85
C ASP A 343 35.59 -3.44 -20.74
N HIS A 344 36.02 -2.27 -21.19
CA HIS A 344 35.26 -1.40 -22.10
C HIS A 344 34.91 -2.11 -23.42
N ALA A 345 35.77 -3.02 -23.89
CA ALA A 345 35.54 -3.82 -25.09
C ALA A 345 34.73 -5.10 -24.85
N ARG A 346 34.27 -5.34 -23.60
CA ARG A 346 33.36 -6.43 -23.21
C ARG A 346 33.95 -7.83 -23.36
N ALA A 347 35.27 -7.99 -23.18
CA ALA A 347 35.89 -9.32 -23.18
C ALA A 347 35.22 -10.27 -22.17
N ALA A 348 34.83 -11.47 -22.60
CA ALA A 348 34.20 -12.48 -21.75
C ALA A 348 35.11 -13.00 -20.62
N THR A 349 36.42 -12.80 -20.74
CA THR A 349 37.41 -13.10 -19.69
C THR A 349 37.39 -12.09 -18.54
N MET A 350 36.72 -10.97 -18.73
CA MET A 350 36.61 -9.89 -17.75
C MET A 350 35.22 -9.90 -17.11
N PRO A 351 35.07 -9.32 -15.90
CA PRO A 351 33.79 -9.17 -15.22
C PRO A 351 32.66 -8.60 -16.08
N HIS A 352 31.40 -8.88 -15.70
CA HIS A 352 30.20 -8.46 -16.42
C HIS A 352 30.14 -6.92 -16.59
N PRO A 353 30.17 -6.40 -17.84
CA PRO A 353 30.11 -4.96 -18.10
C PRO A 353 28.69 -4.40 -17.88
N PRO A 354 28.57 -3.08 -17.65
CA PRO A 354 27.28 -2.40 -17.67
C PRO A 354 26.67 -2.45 -19.07
N SER A 355 25.35 -2.27 -19.15
CA SER A 355 24.65 -2.04 -20.42
C SER A 355 23.39 -1.23 -20.21
N MET A 356 22.81 -0.68 -21.28
CA MET A 356 21.53 0.03 -21.24
C MET A 356 20.33 -0.83 -20.81
N TYR A 357 20.48 -2.16 -20.76
CA TYR A 357 19.44 -3.11 -20.38
C TYR A 357 19.54 -3.56 -18.92
N SER A 358 20.64 -3.23 -18.24
CA SER A 358 20.93 -3.59 -16.86
C SER A 358 20.69 -2.39 -15.94
N HIS A 359 19.90 -2.56 -14.88
CA HIS A 359 19.49 -1.46 -14.00
C HIS A 359 19.61 -1.84 -12.52
N GLY A 360 19.46 -0.86 -11.64
CA GLY A 360 19.11 -1.14 -10.25
C GLY A 360 17.73 -1.79 -10.23
N PHE A 361 16.68 -0.99 -10.40
CA PHE A 361 15.32 -1.49 -10.62
C PHE A 361 14.80 -1.11 -12.01
N TYR A 362 14.07 -2.04 -12.64
CA TYR A 362 13.35 -1.83 -13.89
C TYR A 362 11.85 -2.17 -13.73
N LEU A 363 11.01 -1.14 -13.71
CA LEU A 363 9.56 -1.22 -13.60
C LEU A 363 8.93 -0.87 -14.95
N GLN A 364 8.23 -1.83 -15.57
CA GLN A 364 7.76 -1.76 -16.95
C GLN A 364 6.40 -1.07 -17.11
N TYR A 365 6.12 -0.58 -18.32
CA TYR A 365 4.90 0.13 -18.74
C TYR A 365 3.58 -0.49 -18.29
N GLY A 366 3.46 -1.82 -18.35
CA GLY A 366 2.23 -2.54 -18.04
C GLY A 366 1.92 -2.60 -16.55
N SER A 367 2.35 -1.64 -15.73
CA SER A 367 2.22 -1.66 -14.27
C SER A 367 1.50 -0.40 -13.77
N GLN A 368 1.09 -0.39 -12.51
CA GLN A 368 0.47 0.80 -11.87
C GLN A 368 0.60 0.78 -10.35
N GLY A 369 0.43 1.94 -9.70
CA GLY A 369 0.47 2.04 -8.25
C GLY A 369 1.87 1.86 -7.68
N VAL A 370 2.88 2.49 -8.28
CA VAL A 370 4.25 2.46 -7.74
C VAL A 370 4.40 3.54 -6.68
N HIS A 371 4.91 3.18 -5.51
CA HIS A 371 5.43 4.13 -4.53
C HIS A 371 6.81 3.67 -4.07
N VAL A 372 7.82 4.51 -4.28
CA VAL A 372 9.18 4.29 -3.80
C VAL A 372 9.55 5.42 -2.85
N ARG A 373 9.86 5.10 -1.61
CA ARG A 373 10.31 6.11 -0.64
C ARG A 373 11.46 5.67 0.23
N ASP A 374 12.16 6.66 0.77
CA ASP A 374 13.24 6.51 1.73
C ASP A 374 14.31 5.49 1.30
N SER A 375 14.52 5.29 -0.01
CA SER A 375 15.37 4.22 -0.54
C SER A 375 16.67 4.77 -1.12
N LEU A 376 17.74 3.95 -1.05
CA LEU A 376 19.05 4.27 -1.58
C LEU A 376 19.32 3.46 -2.85
N PHE A 377 19.62 4.16 -3.95
CA PHE A 377 20.06 3.57 -5.21
C PHE A 377 21.50 4.00 -5.46
N SER A 378 22.44 3.05 -5.52
CA SER A 378 23.85 3.38 -5.68
C SER A 378 24.59 2.53 -6.71
N ARG A 379 25.48 3.15 -7.49
CA ARG A 379 26.47 2.45 -8.34
C ARG A 379 25.86 1.40 -9.28
N ASN A 380 24.59 1.49 -9.67
CA ASN A 380 23.97 0.52 -10.57
C ASN A 380 24.44 0.75 -12.02
N ALA A 381 24.25 -0.27 -12.88
CA ALA A 381 24.76 -0.30 -14.25
C ALA A 381 24.31 0.91 -15.11
N SER A 382 23.06 0.96 -15.57
CA SER A 382 22.54 2.10 -16.34
C SER A 382 21.74 3.08 -15.50
N GLN A 383 20.63 2.66 -14.88
CA GLN A 383 19.79 3.54 -14.08
C GLN A 383 19.71 3.03 -12.65
N GLY A 384 19.66 3.92 -11.66
CA GLY A 384 19.32 3.53 -10.28
C GLY A 384 17.91 2.97 -10.22
N LEU A 385 16.95 3.78 -10.66
CA LEU A 385 15.54 3.39 -10.81
C LEU A 385 15.05 3.75 -12.21
N GLN A 386 14.64 2.75 -12.99
CA GLN A 386 13.91 2.91 -14.23
C GLN A 386 12.44 2.61 -13.97
N ASN A 387 11.59 3.64 -13.96
CA ASN A 387 10.13 3.50 -13.92
C ASN A 387 9.51 3.91 -15.25
N ARG A 388 8.53 3.14 -15.71
CA ARG A 388 7.82 3.37 -16.98
C ARG A 388 6.31 3.60 -16.80
N SER A 389 5.76 3.44 -15.59
CA SER A 389 4.31 3.43 -15.33
C SER A 389 3.73 4.69 -14.67
N GLY A 390 4.54 5.70 -14.36
CA GLY A 390 4.13 6.72 -13.38
C GLY A 390 4.17 6.21 -11.93
N GLY A 391 3.96 7.09 -10.95
CA GLY A 391 3.99 6.75 -9.51
C GLY A 391 4.40 7.90 -8.59
N GLN A 392 4.53 7.59 -7.29
CA GLN A 392 5.09 8.49 -6.27
C GLN A 392 6.50 8.07 -5.88
N PHE A 393 7.42 9.04 -5.85
CA PHE A 393 8.83 8.85 -5.57
C PHE A 393 9.22 9.90 -4.54
N GLU A 394 9.49 9.48 -3.30
CA GLU A 394 9.60 10.41 -2.17
C GLU A 394 10.88 10.17 -1.36
N ARG A 395 11.67 11.22 -1.08
CA ARG A 395 12.87 11.14 -0.21
C ARG A 395 13.83 10.00 -0.57
N ASN A 396 14.05 9.75 -1.86
CA ASN A 396 15.03 8.75 -2.29
C ASN A 396 16.40 9.39 -2.54
N LEU A 397 17.44 8.64 -2.23
CA LEU A 397 18.84 9.04 -2.41
C LEU A 397 19.45 8.26 -3.58
N PHE A 398 20.09 8.96 -4.50
CA PHE A 398 20.72 8.39 -5.70
C PHE A 398 22.20 8.74 -5.73
N LEU A 399 23.06 7.72 -5.76
CA LEU A 399 24.52 7.88 -5.61
C LEU A 399 25.29 7.16 -6.72
N ASP A 400 25.99 7.87 -7.60
CA ASP A 400 26.89 7.28 -8.60
C ASP A 400 26.23 6.28 -9.58
N ASN A 401 24.93 6.41 -9.82
CA ASN A 401 24.28 5.70 -10.92
C ASN A 401 24.53 6.46 -12.22
N ASN A 402 24.68 5.74 -13.32
CA ASN A 402 24.91 6.32 -14.64
C ASN A 402 23.80 7.32 -15.05
N ILE A 403 22.54 6.98 -14.78
CA ILE A 403 21.41 7.91 -14.61
C ILE A 403 20.90 7.71 -13.19
N ALA A 404 20.72 8.80 -12.42
CA ALA A 404 20.17 8.71 -11.06
C ALA A 404 18.80 8.01 -11.08
N ALA A 405 17.82 8.60 -11.77
CA ALA A 405 16.49 8.02 -11.94
C ALA A 405 15.90 8.33 -13.32
N GLY A 406 15.34 7.31 -13.99
CA GLY A 406 14.50 7.45 -15.16
C GLY A 406 13.03 7.26 -14.79
N LEU A 407 12.31 8.36 -14.53
CA LEU A 407 10.91 8.35 -14.08
C LEU A 407 10.00 8.75 -15.23
N HIS A 408 9.47 7.76 -15.95
CA HIS A 408 8.63 8.00 -17.11
C HIS A 408 7.17 7.63 -16.86
N SER A 409 6.29 8.41 -17.47
CA SER A 409 4.86 8.15 -17.54
C SER A 409 4.29 8.32 -18.95
N GLY A 410 5.14 8.38 -19.97
CA GLY A 410 4.74 8.43 -21.39
C GLY A 410 5.24 7.23 -22.18
N THR A 411 4.55 6.90 -23.28
CA THR A 411 5.00 5.90 -24.25
C THR A 411 5.04 6.50 -25.67
N ASN A 412 5.57 5.74 -26.62
CA ASN A 412 5.44 6.05 -28.05
C ASN A 412 3.97 6.07 -28.54
N LEU A 413 3.04 5.51 -27.75
CA LEU A 413 1.60 5.48 -28.03
C LEU A 413 0.86 6.67 -27.40
N GLY A 414 1.57 7.54 -26.66
CA GLY A 414 1.01 8.71 -26.00
C GLY A 414 1.02 8.65 -24.47
N PRO A 415 0.35 9.61 -23.81
CA PRO A 415 0.32 9.77 -22.36
C PRO A 415 -0.70 8.83 -21.70
N ILE A 416 -0.37 7.54 -21.64
CA ILE A 416 -1.28 6.48 -21.18
C ILE A 416 -1.15 6.21 -19.67
N HIS A 417 0.04 6.41 -19.08
CA HIS A 417 0.34 5.92 -17.73
C HIS A 417 -0.11 6.87 -16.61
N GLN A 418 0.32 6.64 -15.37
CA GLN A 418 -0.04 7.50 -14.22
C GLN A 418 0.83 8.76 -14.17
N PHE A 419 0.38 9.81 -13.50
CA PHE A 419 1.24 10.96 -13.19
C PHE A 419 2.48 10.55 -12.40
N ASN A 420 3.58 11.29 -12.57
CA ASN A 420 4.77 11.19 -11.71
C ASN A 420 4.71 12.27 -10.63
N ASN A 421 4.95 11.86 -9.38
CA ASN A 421 5.21 12.75 -8.25
C ASN A 421 6.62 12.47 -7.71
N ALA A 422 7.60 13.27 -8.10
CA ALA A 422 8.96 13.26 -7.57
C ALA A 422 9.06 14.31 -6.45
N ILE A 423 9.20 13.86 -5.21
CA ILE A 423 9.16 14.68 -4.00
C ILE A 423 10.45 14.45 -3.21
N ASP A 424 11.21 15.50 -2.93
CA ASP A 424 12.41 15.46 -2.09
C ASP A 424 13.49 14.46 -2.56
N LEU A 425 13.63 14.24 -3.87
CA LEU A 425 14.66 13.35 -4.40
C LEU A 425 16.03 14.03 -4.35
N VAL A 426 17.07 13.30 -3.94
CA VAL A 426 18.44 13.81 -3.87
C VAL A 426 19.37 12.94 -4.71
N ALA A 427 20.13 13.57 -5.62
CA ALA A 427 21.16 12.90 -6.42
C ALA A 427 22.55 13.51 -6.18
N TYR A 428 23.53 12.64 -5.93
CA TYR A 428 24.96 12.96 -5.87
C TYR A 428 25.77 12.04 -6.76
N GLY A 429 26.74 12.60 -7.48
CA GLY A 429 27.67 11.83 -8.29
C GLY A 429 26.97 11.13 -9.45
N ALA A 430 27.34 11.45 -10.68
CA ALA A 430 26.84 10.69 -11.82
C ALA A 430 27.81 9.58 -12.19
N GLY A 431 27.28 8.38 -12.43
CA GLY A 431 28.08 7.25 -12.87
C GLY A 431 28.72 7.52 -14.24
N TYR A 432 29.97 7.08 -14.37
CA TYR A 432 30.79 7.14 -15.58
C TYR A 432 31.16 5.73 -16.08
N LYS A 433 30.20 4.81 -16.02
CA LYS A 433 30.39 3.42 -16.43
C LYS A 433 30.20 3.35 -17.95
N ARG A 434 31.29 3.21 -18.70
CA ARG A 434 31.36 3.33 -20.16
C ARG A 434 31.59 1.97 -20.82
N VAL A 435 30.96 1.73 -21.96
CA VAL A 435 31.08 0.46 -22.70
C VAL A 435 30.94 0.69 -24.21
N ASN A 436 31.64 -0.09 -25.04
CA ASN A 436 31.66 0.13 -26.49
C ASN A 436 30.42 -0.37 -27.27
N ASP A 437 29.42 -0.92 -26.59
CA ASP A 437 28.16 -1.39 -27.23
C ASP A 437 26.96 -1.25 -26.27
N SER A 438 25.83 -0.82 -26.82
CA SER A 438 24.56 -0.66 -26.09
C SER A 438 24.75 0.09 -24.77
N GLU A 439 25.58 1.15 -24.81
CA GLU A 439 25.90 1.99 -23.68
C GLU A 439 24.62 2.65 -23.16
N GLY A 440 24.38 2.53 -21.85
CA GLY A 440 23.28 3.23 -21.20
C GLY A 440 23.47 4.75 -21.23
N GLY A 441 22.51 5.48 -20.66
CA GLY A 441 22.84 6.82 -20.20
C GLY A 441 24.01 6.77 -19.22
N PHE A 442 24.84 7.79 -19.22
CA PHE A 442 25.89 8.06 -18.24
C PHE A 442 25.86 9.56 -17.96
N ASP A 443 26.48 10.02 -16.87
CA ASP A 443 26.57 11.44 -16.48
C ASP A 443 25.23 12.22 -16.28
N TRP A 444 24.14 11.50 -15.99
CA TRP A 444 22.78 12.07 -15.84
C TRP A 444 22.25 12.08 -14.40
N GLY A 445 21.55 13.17 -14.05
CA GLY A 445 20.73 13.22 -12.84
C GLY A 445 19.36 12.60 -13.09
N PHE A 446 18.29 13.41 -13.08
CA PHE A 446 16.91 12.93 -13.19
C PHE A 446 16.35 13.00 -14.62
N ASP A 447 16.16 11.85 -15.26
CA ASP A 447 15.43 11.78 -16.53
C ASP A 447 13.93 11.55 -16.26
N ILE A 448 13.20 12.65 -16.10
CA ILE A 448 11.78 12.63 -15.75
C ILE A 448 10.94 13.07 -16.95
N SER A 449 9.92 12.27 -17.29
CA SER A 449 9.04 12.56 -18.42
C SER A 449 7.57 12.22 -18.15
N GLY A 450 6.70 12.86 -18.93
CA GLY A 450 5.26 12.66 -18.93
C GLY A 450 4.49 13.84 -18.34
N LYS A 451 3.28 14.06 -18.86
CA LYS A 451 2.56 15.34 -18.69
C LYS A 451 2.08 15.53 -17.26
N MET A 452 2.12 16.78 -16.81
CA MET A 452 1.77 17.23 -15.46
C MET A 452 2.55 16.49 -14.37
N THR A 453 3.85 16.30 -14.56
CA THR A 453 4.69 15.74 -13.49
C THR A 453 4.88 16.77 -12.37
N GLY A 454 4.82 16.33 -11.11
CA GLY A 454 5.30 17.12 -9.97
C GLY A 454 6.76 16.80 -9.67
N GLN A 455 7.62 17.81 -9.62
CA GLN A 455 9.04 17.69 -9.24
C GLN A 455 9.35 18.71 -8.14
N ILE A 456 9.08 18.33 -6.89
CA ILE A 456 9.01 19.24 -5.74
C ILE A 456 10.13 18.91 -4.73
N GLY A 457 10.87 19.90 -4.23
CA GLY A 457 11.94 19.76 -3.24
C GLY A 457 13.15 18.94 -3.70
N CYS A 458 13.32 18.70 -5.00
CA CYS A 458 14.38 17.83 -5.53
C CYS A 458 15.72 18.55 -5.63
N ILE A 459 16.83 17.83 -5.42
CA ILE A 459 18.20 18.35 -5.47
C ILE A 459 19.06 17.45 -6.35
N VAL A 460 19.77 18.05 -7.30
CA VAL A 460 20.83 17.39 -8.09
C VAL A 460 22.12 18.16 -7.84
N ALA A 461 23.08 17.54 -7.14
CA ALA A 461 24.29 18.21 -6.71
C ALA A 461 25.53 17.38 -7.03
N HIS A 462 26.63 18.06 -7.36
CA HIS A 462 27.97 17.48 -7.51
C HIS A 462 28.03 16.30 -8.50
N LEU A 463 28.32 16.59 -9.78
CA LEU A 463 28.56 15.53 -10.78
C LEU A 463 29.67 14.54 -10.35
N ALA A 464 30.67 15.08 -9.67
CA ALA A 464 31.79 14.39 -9.04
C ALA A 464 31.96 14.91 -7.61
N ASP A 465 32.57 14.14 -6.72
CA ASP A 465 32.98 14.64 -5.41
C ASP A 465 33.91 15.87 -5.58
N PRO A 466 33.49 17.07 -5.14
CA PRO A 466 34.24 18.31 -5.36
C PRO A 466 35.61 18.34 -4.67
N GLU A 467 35.82 17.48 -3.67
CA GLU A 467 37.08 17.37 -2.93
C GLU A 467 37.97 16.24 -3.48
N ASN A 468 37.51 15.50 -4.49
CA ASN A 468 38.28 14.48 -5.21
C ASN A 468 38.68 14.99 -6.60
N LEU A 469 39.83 15.67 -6.68
CA LEU A 469 40.32 16.27 -7.93
C LEU A 469 40.53 15.24 -9.05
N THR A 470 40.85 13.99 -8.71
CA THR A 470 41.00 12.91 -9.69
C THR A 470 39.66 12.59 -10.35
N GLU A 471 38.61 12.42 -9.55
CA GLU A 471 37.25 12.20 -10.05
C GLU A 471 36.75 13.38 -10.87
N VAL A 472 36.95 14.61 -10.39
CA VAL A 472 36.57 15.84 -11.12
C VAL A 472 37.25 15.90 -12.50
N SER A 473 38.54 15.54 -12.58
CA SER A 473 39.29 15.56 -13.85
C SER A 473 38.88 14.48 -14.86
N THR A 474 38.18 13.42 -14.41
CA THR A 474 37.72 12.33 -15.27
C THR A 474 36.25 12.49 -15.68
N ARG A 475 35.45 13.21 -14.88
CA ARG A 475 34.02 13.46 -15.13
C ARG A 475 33.78 14.81 -15.82
N ILE A 476 34.26 14.92 -17.05
CA ILE A 476 34.33 16.19 -17.80
C ILE A 476 33.18 16.44 -18.78
N THR A 477 32.39 15.41 -19.11
CA THR A 477 31.17 15.58 -19.92
C THR A 477 29.97 15.87 -19.02
N SER A 478 29.06 16.71 -19.50
CA SER A 478 27.78 16.87 -18.82
C SER A 478 26.64 16.85 -19.81
N ARG A 479 25.93 15.74 -19.79
CA ARG A 479 24.54 15.80 -20.15
C ARG A 479 23.74 16.45 -18.99
N THR A 480 22.42 16.49 -19.13
CA THR A 480 21.52 17.30 -18.30
C THR A 480 21.40 16.82 -16.84
N PRO A 481 21.34 17.74 -15.87
CA PRO A 481 21.09 17.41 -14.46
C PRO A 481 19.66 16.89 -14.28
N TYR A 482 18.71 17.39 -15.08
CA TYR A 482 17.38 16.83 -15.23
C TYR A 482 16.76 17.25 -16.58
N ASN A 483 15.70 16.58 -17.02
CA ASN A 483 15.00 16.88 -18.28
C ASN A 483 14.01 18.05 -18.13
N THR A 484 14.04 19.01 -19.08
CA THR A 484 13.16 20.19 -19.11
C THR A 484 11.98 20.10 -20.09
N ASN A 485 11.94 19.06 -20.94
CA ASN A 485 10.95 18.93 -22.03
C ASN A 485 9.56 18.42 -21.58
N THR A 486 9.21 18.63 -20.32
CA THR A 486 8.01 18.09 -19.68
C THR A 486 7.08 19.20 -19.23
N LEU A 487 5.78 19.04 -19.44
CA LEU A 487 4.77 19.91 -18.82
C LEU A 487 4.70 19.53 -17.33
N PHE A 488 5.17 20.39 -16.44
CA PHE A 488 5.13 20.15 -14.98
C PHE A 488 3.85 20.71 -14.36
N SER A 489 3.29 20.03 -13.36
CA SER A 489 2.31 20.62 -12.42
C SER A 489 3.00 21.50 -11.36
N GLY A 490 4.30 21.27 -11.14
CA GLY A 490 5.19 22.12 -10.38
C GLY A 490 6.62 21.60 -10.48
N ASN A 491 7.60 22.51 -10.58
CA ASN A 491 9.01 22.17 -10.58
C ASN A 491 9.79 23.24 -9.80
N ASP A 492 10.51 22.84 -8.75
CA ASP A 492 11.41 23.66 -7.94
C ASP A 492 12.79 23.02 -7.71
N CYS A 493 13.19 22.09 -8.58
CA CYS A 493 14.44 21.36 -8.46
C CYS A 493 15.65 22.30 -8.40
N GLN A 494 16.52 22.10 -7.42
CA GLN A 494 17.78 22.83 -7.28
C GLN A 494 18.93 22.05 -7.93
N VAL A 495 19.81 22.77 -8.63
CA VAL A 495 21.01 22.20 -9.26
C VAL A 495 22.24 22.94 -8.78
N PHE A 496 23.25 22.20 -8.33
CA PHE A 496 24.51 22.78 -7.88
C PHE A 496 25.73 21.97 -8.30
N ASN A 497 26.73 22.65 -8.88
CA ASN A 497 28.02 22.06 -9.24
C ASN A 497 27.88 20.80 -10.14
N TRP A 498 27.03 20.90 -11.15
CA TRP A 498 26.93 19.94 -12.24
C TRP A 498 27.79 20.46 -13.39
N VAL A 499 29.01 19.92 -13.55
CA VAL A 499 30.05 20.42 -14.47
C VAL A 499 29.46 20.85 -15.80
N GLY A 500 29.83 22.01 -16.37
CA GLY A 500 29.34 22.46 -17.68
C GLY A 500 27.83 22.80 -17.77
N LYS A 501 27.11 22.83 -16.64
CA LYS A 501 25.72 23.30 -16.53
C LYS A 501 25.63 24.44 -15.52
N PRO A 502 24.66 25.37 -15.70
CA PRO A 502 24.44 26.41 -14.72
C PRO A 502 23.93 25.82 -13.39
N ASN A 503 24.25 26.49 -12.30
CA ASN A 503 23.52 26.29 -11.05
C ASN A 503 22.11 26.87 -11.21
N GLU A 504 21.11 26.25 -10.60
CA GLU A 504 19.71 26.65 -10.73
C GLU A 504 19.03 26.67 -9.36
N ARG A 505 18.28 27.74 -9.08
CA ARG A 505 17.43 27.90 -7.87
C ARG A 505 18.18 27.81 -6.55
N VAL A 506 19.41 28.30 -6.55
CA VAL A 506 20.30 28.36 -5.37
C VAL A 506 20.73 29.79 -5.04
N GLU A 507 20.06 30.79 -5.62
CA GLU A 507 20.34 32.20 -5.41
C GLU A 507 20.15 32.57 -3.93
N GLY A 508 21.13 33.28 -3.36
CA GLY A 508 21.10 33.71 -1.95
C GLY A 508 21.53 32.64 -0.94
N LEU A 509 21.85 31.42 -1.37
CA LEU A 509 22.40 30.37 -0.51
C LEU A 509 23.93 30.49 -0.36
N ASP A 510 24.48 30.05 0.77
CA ASP A 510 25.92 30.03 1.00
C ASP A 510 26.60 28.94 0.15
N THR A 511 27.25 29.37 -0.92
CA THR A 511 27.98 28.48 -1.83
C THR A 511 29.07 27.63 -1.15
N THR A 512 29.64 28.08 -0.03
CA THR A 512 30.61 27.28 0.76
C THR A 512 29.89 26.12 1.43
N VAL A 513 28.72 26.36 2.01
CA VAL A 513 27.88 25.32 2.62
C VAL A 513 27.44 24.33 1.54
N LEU A 514 26.96 24.81 0.39
CA LEU A 514 26.56 23.96 -0.74
C LEU A 514 27.73 23.09 -1.22
N GLN A 515 28.92 23.66 -1.39
CA GLN A 515 30.12 22.93 -1.81
C GLN A 515 30.54 21.83 -0.82
N GLN A 516 30.29 22.03 0.47
CA GLN A 516 30.53 21.02 1.52
C GLN A 516 29.38 20.02 1.69
N THR A 517 28.27 20.17 0.96
CA THR A 517 27.08 19.32 1.13
C THR A 517 27.20 18.09 0.24
N THR A 518 28.12 17.19 0.61
CA THR A 518 28.47 15.97 -0.13
C THR A 518 28.10 14.71 0.64
N ILE A 519 27.82 13.61 -0.09
CA ILE A 519 27.55 12.32 0.55
C ILE A 519 28.73 11.80 1.36
N GLN A 520 29.98 12.11 0.97
CA GLN A 520 31.19 11.70 1.68
C GLN A 520 31.26 12.28 3.09
N ARG A 521 30.83 13.54 3.26
CA ARG A 521 30.77 14.20 4.56
C ARG A 521 29.63 13.65 5.41
N PHE A 522 28.45 13.46 4.84
CA PHE A 522 27.35 12.81 5.56
C PHE A 522 27.74 11.39 6.02
N ALA A 523 28.31 10.58 5.12
CA ALA A 523 28.81 9.25 5.43
C ALA A 523 29.87 9.27 6.54
N GLY A 524 30.76 10.26 6.51
CA GLY A 524 31.74 10.48 7.58
C GLY A 524 31.06 10.60 8.95
N THR A 525 29.96 11.35 9.06
CA THR A 525 29.23 11.48 10.33
C THR A 525 28.68 10.14 10.85
N LYS A 526 28.30 9.22 9.95
CA LYS A 526 27.80 7.88 10.32
C LYS A 526 28.93 6.93 10.71
N LEU A 527 30.09 7.08 10.11
CA LEU A 527 31.27 6.25 10.33
C LEU A 527 32.24 6.83 11.38
N GLY A 528 31.93 7.98 11.98
CA GLY A 528 32.78 8.62 12.99
C GLY A 528 34.08 9.21 12.44
N VAL A 529 34.11 9.57 11.16
CA VAL A 529 35.26 10.17 10.47
C VAL A 529 34.86 11.48 9.77
N ALA A 530 35.82 12.33 9.41
CA ALA A 530 35.49 13.62 8.78
C ALA A 530 34.81 13.46 7.41
N ARG A 531 35.24 12.45 6.64
CA ARG A 531 34.75 12.07 5.32
C ARG A 531 34.94 10.58 5.16
N ALA A 532 34.00 9.90 4.51
CA ALA A 532 34.08 8.48 4.17
C ALA A 532 33.84 8.26 2.68
N ALA A 533 34.42 7.20 2.10
CA ALA A 533 34.21 6.88 0.70
C ALA A 533 32.81 6.29 0.48
N LEU A 534 32.28 6.41 -0.74
CA LEU A 534 30.98 5.84 -1.08
C LEU A 534 30.89 4.32 -0.82
N PRO A 535 31.90 3.49 -1.16
CA PRO A 535 31.87 2.07 -0.81
C PRO A 535 31.72 1.79 0.68
N ASP A 536 32.37 2.59 1.55
CA ASP A 536 32.28 2.42 3.00
C ASP A 536 30.88 2.78 3.51
N PHE A 537 30.28 3.85 2.97
CA PHE A 537 28.90 4.21 3.30
C PHE A 537 27.92 3.12 2.91
N VAL A 538 28.05 2.57 1.70
CA VAL A 538 27.16 1.49 1.26
C VAL A 538 27.41 0.20 2.03
N ALA A 539 28.65 -0.11 2.40
CA ALA A 539 28.94 -1.23 3.30
C ALA A 539 28.24 -1.06 4.66
N TYR A 540 28.29 0.15 5.25
CA TYR A 540 27.53 0.50 6.46
C TYR A 540 26.02 0.26 6.28
N MET A 541 25.46 0.56 5.11
CA MET A 541 24.03 0.33 4.81
C MET A 541 23.69 -1.16 4.61
N ARG A 542 24.62 -1.95 4.05
CA ARG A 542 24.47 -3.42 3.89
C ARG A 542 24.53 -4.12 5.25
N ASP A 543 25.49 -3.70 6.07
CA ASP A 543 25.75 -4.13 7.44
C ASP A 543 24.86 -3.43 8.46
N ALA A 544 23.85 -2.69 7.99
CA ALA A 544 22.75 -2.27 8.82
C ALA A 544 22.17 -3.55 9.45
N ALA A 545 22.66 -3.84 10.67
CA ALA A 545 22.37 -5.05 11.40
C ALA A 545 20.86 -5.10 11.64
N ASP A 546 20.37 -6.17 12.25
CA ASP A 546 18.95 -6.27 12.63
C ASP A 546 18.42 -5.11 13.54
N GLY A 547 19.23 -4.08 13.84
CA GLY A 547 18.85 -2.83 14.52
C GLY A 547 19.14 -1.48 13.81
N ASN A 548 19.78 -1.44 12.62
CA ASN A 548 19.97 -0.20 11.85
C ASN A 548 19.02 -0.16 10.65
N SER A 549 18.27 0.93 10.46
CA SER A 549 17.31 1.09 9.36
C SER A 549 17.94 1.83 8.18
N ILE A 550 17.87 1.23 7.00
CA ILE A 550 18.22 1.82 5.71
C ILE A 550 17.35 3.06 5.50
N GLY A 551 16.03 2.93 5.66
CA GLY A 551 15.10 4.04 5.45
C GLY A 551 15.35 5.22 6.38
N ARG A 552 15.66 4.97 7.65
CA ARG A 552 16.04 6.02 8.61
C ARG A 552 17.30 6.75 8.17
N THR A 553 18.34 6.01 7.80
CA THR A 553 19.61 6.63 7.36
C THR A 553 19.44 7.44 6.08
N VAL A 554 18.60 6.99 5.14
CA VAL A 554 18.26 7.75 3.93
C VAL A 554 17.49 9.03 4.26
N ARG A 555 16.48 8.97 5.14
CA ARG A 555 15.75 10.17 5.59
C ARG A 555 16.70 11.19 6.21
N GLU A 556 17.60 10.75 7.09
CA GLU A 556 18.61 11.61 7.71
C GLU A 556 19.53 12.25 6.66
N ALA A 557 19.93 11.50 5.61
CA ALA A 557 20.76 12.02 4.52
C ALA A 557 20.02 13.09 3.71
N VAL A 558 18.78 12.80 3.31
CA VAL A 558 17.94 13.73 2.55
C VAL A 558 17.67 15.00 3.36
N GLN A 559 17.30 14.86 4.64
CA GLN A 559 17.08 16.01 5.54
C GLN A 559 18.34 16.84 5.73
N TRP A 560 19.48 16.20 5.96
CA TRP A 560 20.78 16.88 6.09
C TRP A 560 21.12 17.69 4.84
N THR A 561 20.93 17.10 3.65
CA THR A 561 21.13 17.79 2.37
C THR A 561 20.17 18.96 2.22
N LYS A 562 18.87 18.71 2.41
CA LYS A 562 17.82 19.71 2.20
C LYS A 562 17.93 20.90 3.15
N ALA A 563 18.30 20.68 4.41
CA ALA A 563 18.56 21.76 5.36
C ALA A 563 19.70 22.69 4.88
N ARG A 564 20.77 22.10 4.33
CA ARG A 564 21.93 22.85 3.82
C ARG A 564 21.68 23.54 2.48
N PHE A 565 20.68 23.07 1.73
CA PHE A 565 20.15 23.71 0.51
C PHE A 565 19.00 24.70 0.78
N GLY A 566 18.75 25.05 2.05
CA GLY A 566 17.75 26.06 2.43
C GLY A 566 16.30 25.62 2.29
N GLN A 567 16.04 24.32 2.15
CA GLN A 567 14.70 23.74 2.02
C GLN A 567 14.44 22.62 3.06
N PRO A 568 14.64 22.87 4.36
CA PRO A 568 14.52 21.82 5.38
C PRO A 568 13.15 21.13 5.31
N ILE A 569 13.15 19.80 5.44
CA ILE A 569 11.93 19.06 5.77
C ILE A 569 11.75 19.24 7.27
N LEU A 570 10.67 19.90 7.65
CA LEU A 570 10.35 20.12 9.06
C LEU A 570 10.00 18.78 9.71
N GLU A 571 10.53 18.54 10.89
CA GLU A 571 10.08 17.48 11.79
C GLU A 571 9.75 18.13 13.12
N ARG A 572 8.45 18.32 13.39
CA ARG A 572 8.02 18.92 14.65
C ARG A 572 8.27 17.95 15.81
N THR A 573 8.87 18.50 16.87
CA THR A 573 9.03 17.81 18.16
C THR A 573 7.99 18.24 19.20
N THR A 574 7.03 19.08 18.81
CA THR A 574 5.98 19.58 19.68
C THR A 574 4.62 19.38 19.03
N PRO A 575 3.56 19.15 19.82
CA PRO A 575 2.20 18.99 19.30
C PRO A 575 1.73 20.21 18.49
N ALA A 576 0.87 19.98 17.50
CA ALA A 576 0.26 21.03 16.70
C ALA A 576 -1.17 20.67 16.25
N ASP A 577 -1.87 21.68 15.73
CA ASP A 577 -3.11 21.50 14.96
C ASP A 577 -2.74 21.40 13.48
N LEU A 578 -3.10 20.29 12.84
CA LEU A 578 -2.80 20.01 11.44
C LEU A 578 -4.07 20.02 10.62
N PHE A 579 -4.11 20.86 9.58
CA PHE A 579 -5.22 20.94 8.65
C PHE A 579 -4.86 20.24 7.35
N PHE A 580 -5.78 19.43 6.83
CA PHE A 580 -5.60 18.82 5.52
C PHE A 580 -5.76 19.88 4.43
N ARG A 581 -4.66 20.17 3.74
CA ARG A 581 -4.54 21.18 2.69
C ARG A 581 -4.05 20.51 1.40
N PRO A 582 -4.95 20.01 0.54
CA PRO A 582 -4.57 19.39 -0.73
C PRO A 582 -3.56 20.22 -1.53
N ASP A 583 -2.44 19.61 -1.94
CA ASP A 583 -1.46 20.23 -2.80
C ASP A 583 -1.73 19.89 -4.29
N PRO A 584 -2.18 20.87 -5.11
CA PRO A 584 -2.57 20.61 -6.50
C PRO A 584 -1.38 20.22 -7.41
N ARG A 585 -0.15 20.40 -6.94
CA ARG A 585 1.06 20.01 -7.69
C ARG A 585 1.25 18.49 -7.66
N THR A 586 0.70 17.80 -6.66
CA THR A 586 0.85 16.35 -6.44
C THR A 586 -0.53 15.65 -6.43
N ASP A 587 -0.77 14.69 -5.53
CA ASP A 587 -2.02 13.91 -5.49
C ASP A 587 -3.22 14.69 -4.90
N GLY A 588 -3.01 15.45 -3.81
CA GLY A 588 -4.05 16.22 -3.14
C GLY A 588 -5.04 15.43 -2.27
N PHE A 589 -4.86 14.13 -2.05
CA PHE A 589 -5.83 13.29 -1.32
C PHE A 589 -5.21 12.28 -0.34
N ARG A 590 -3.89 12.09 -0.34
CA ARG A 590 -3.21 11.11 0.51
C ARG A 590 -2.80 11.70 1.86
N TRP A 591 -3.10 10.98 2.93
CA TRP A 591 -2.67 11.34 4.29
C TRP A 591 -1.15 11.27 4.44
N ASP A 592 -0.51 10.29 3.82
CA ASP A 592 0.94 10.03 3.93
C ASP A 592 1.81 10.92 3.02
N ASN A 593 1.21 11.90 2.34
CA ASN A 593 1.96 12.94 1.65
C ASN A 593 1.99 14.22 2.49
N ARG A 594 3.18 14.57 3.01
CA ARG A 594 3.41 15.75 3.86
C ARG A 594 3.03 17.08 3.21
N LEU A 595 2.99 17.16 1.88
CA LEU A 595 2.60 18.37 1.17
C LEU A 595 1.09 18.66 1.30
N ASN A 596 0.28 17.66 1.66
CA ASN A 596 -1.15 17.82 1.88
C ASN A 596 -1.49 18.35 3.29
N TRP A 597 -0.52 18.83 4.07
CA TRP A 597 -0.72 19.27 5.44
C TRP A 597 -0.22 20.69 5.65
N SER A 598 -1.00 21.51 6.36
CA SER A 598 -0.72 22.93 6.63
C SER A 598 0.63 23.20 7.29
N THR A 599 1.18 22.18 7.92
CA THR A 599 2.37 22.29 8.76
C THR A 599 3.63 21.70 8.08
N GLY A 600 3.50 21.13 6.89
CA GLY A 600 4.59 20.65 6.03
C GLY A 600 5.23 19.30 6.42
N ASP A 601 4.72 18.63 7.45
CA ASP A 601 5.04 17.25 7.84
C ASP A 601 3.77 16.39 8.03
N LEU A 602 3.88 15.20 8.62
CA LEU A 602 2.76 14.28 8.78
C LEU A 602 2.14 14.39 10.19
N PRO A 603 0.81 14.26 10.33
CA PRO A 603 0.18 14.08 11.63
C PRO A 603 0.65 12.82 12.36
N GLY A 604 0.66 12.90 13.70
CA GLY A 604 1.01 11.77 14.58
C GLY A 604 2.50 11.59 14.79
N LEU A 605 3.32 12.57 14.40
CA LEU A 605 4.68 12.70 14.94
C LEU A 605 4.64 12.97 16.45
N ASN A 606 3.56 13.59 16.94
CA ASN A 606 3.27 13.70 18.35
C ASN A 606 1.87 13.14 18.62
N VAL A 607 1.75 12.25 19.61
CA VAL A 607 0.44 11.67 19.99
C VAL A 607 -0.58 12.73 20.43
N ALA A 608 -0.12 13.91 20.84
CA ALA A 608 -0.95 15.03 21.23
C ALA A 608 -1.39 15.93 20.05
N ASP A 609 -1.08 15.56 18.81
CA ASP A 609 -1.52 16.30 17.61
C ASP A 609 -3.05 16.25 17.47
N SER A 610 -3.64 17.36 17.03
CA SER A 610 -5.04 17.41 16.60
C SER A 610 -5.11 17.56 15.09
N VAL A 611 -6.00 16.81 14.46
CA VAL A 611 -6.15 16.79 13.00
C VAL A 611 -7.51 17.33 12.60
N ASP A 612 -7.51 18.23 11.62
CA ASP A 612 -8.72 18.72 10.96
C ASP A 612 -8.67 18.37 9.47
N LEU A 613 -9.64 17.59 9.01
CA LEU A 613 -9.77 17.24 7.58
C LEU A 613 -10.29 18.41 6.76
N ASP A 614 -10.77 19.48 7.41
CA ASP A 614 -11.27 20.69 6.78
C ASP A 614 -12.36 20.39 5.74
N GLY A 615 -13.17 19.35 6.00
CA GLY A 615 -14.22 18.88 5.11
C GLY A 615 -13.76 18.03 3.92
N HIS A 616 -12.49 17.65 3.83
CA HIS A 616 -11.94 16.82 2.75
C HIS A 616 -12.15 15.32 2.97
N SER A 617 -11.71 14.49 2.03
CA SER A 617 -11.83 13.03 2.15
C SER A 617 -10.54 12.30 1.87
N PRO A 618 -9.57 12.35 2.81
CA PRO A 618 -8.27 11.77 2.58
C PRO A 618 -8.27 10.24 2.69
N LEU A 619 -7.31 9.66 1.98
CA LEU A 619 -6.94 8.26 2.09
C LEU A 619 -5.81 8.10 3.11
N PHE A 620 -6.08 7.37 4.18
CA PHE A 620 -5.08 6.94 5.17
C PHE A 620 -4.47 5.59 4.76
N GLY A 621 -3.14 5.51 4.81
CA GLY A 621 -2.40 4.29 4.51
C GLY A 621 -0.90 4.41 4.75
N THR A 622 -0.22 3.26 4.84
CA THR A 622 1.25 3.15 4.95
C THR A 622 1.92 3.78 6.18
N LEU A 623 1.15 4.02 7.24
CA LEU A 623 1.60 4.65 8.48
C LEU A 623 1.06 3.90 9.71
N ASP A 624 1.79 3.96 10.81
CA ASP A 624 1.26 3.74 12.16
C ASP A 624 1.29 5.08 12.89
N CYS A 625 0.13 5.55 13.34
CA CYS A 625 -0.10 6.93 13.72
C CYS A 625 -1.09 6.99 14.88
N ASP A 626 -0.69 7.63 15.97
CA ASP A 626 -1.59 7.97 17.08
C ASP A 626 -1.77 9.49 17.12
N ILE A 627 -3.01 9.96 17.24
CA ILE A 627 -3.35 11.39 17.38
C ILE A 627 -4.35 11.61 18.51
N ALA A 628 -4.37 12.82 19.08
CA ALA A 628 -5.25 13.15 20.20
C ALA A 628 -6.70 13.26 19.76
N SER A 629 -6.94 13.94 18.64
CA SER A 629 -8.29 14.19 18.14
C SER A 629 -8.35 14.34 16.63
N LEU A 630 -9.52 14.01 16.07
CA LEU A 630 -9.85 14.22 14.66
C LEU A 630 -11.15 15.04 14.54
N THR A 631 -11.11 16.10 13.75
CA THR A 631 -12.27 16.85 13.27
C THR A 631 -12.41 16.59 11.76
N SER A 632 -13.58 16.14 11.33
CA SER A 632 -13.85 15.80 9.94
C SER A 632 -14.30 17.02 9.12
N GLY A 633 -15.03 17.96 9.73
CA GLY A 633 -15.63 19.09 9.02
C GLY A 633 -16.68 18.64 7.99
N GLY A 634 -17.32 17.49 8.22
CA GLY A 634 -18.20 16.82 7.24
C GLY A 634 -17.46 16.03 6.15
N GLY A 635 -16.14 15.88 6.29
CA GLY A 635 -15.31 15.00 5.48
C GLY A 635 -15.58 13.50 5.68
N THR A 636 -14.86 12.67 4.93
CA THR A 636 -14.91 11.20 5.08
C THR A 636 -13.49 10.63 5.11
N LEU A 637 -13.23 9.62 5.94
CA LEU A 637 -11.90 9.02 6.05
C LEU A 637 -11.88 7.62 5.42
N ASP A 638 -10.96 7.34 4.49
CA ASP A 638 -10.76 5.99 3.94
C ASP A 638 -9.45 5.38 4.47
N VAL A 639 -9.57 4.43 5.40
CA VAL A 639 -8.45 3.75 6.08
C VAL A 639 -8.17 2.43 5.36
N THR A 640 -7.06 2.38 4.64
CA THR A 640 -6.77 1.30 3.68
C THR A 640 -5.60 0.40 4.08
N SER A 641 -4.67 0.90 4.89
CA SER A 641 -3.51 0.12 5.36
C SER A 641 -2.89 0.79 6.58
N GLY A 642 -2.00 0.10 7.29
CA GLY A 642 -1.43 0.61 8.54
C GLY A 642 -2.45 0.77 9.66
N ARG A 643 -2.15 1.60 10.65
CA ARG A 643 -2.96 1.81 11.86
C ARG A 643 -3.08 3.29 12.20
N LEU A 644 -4.32 3.74 12.38
CA LEU A 644 -4.64 5.06 12.92
C LEU A 644 -5.34 4.90 14.26
N ALA A 645 -4.76 5.44 15.33
CA ALA A 645 -5.41 5.54 16.62
C ALA A 645 -5.86 6.98 16.90
N LEU A 646 -7.14 7.12 17.26
CA LEU A 646 -7.79 8.38 17.57
C LEU A 646 -8.11 8.42 19.06
N GLY A 647 -7.53 9.37 19.79
CA GLY A 647 -7.86 9.60 21.20
C GLY A 647 -9.30 10.06 21.41
N GLY A 648 -9.84 10.85 20.50
CA GLY A 648 -11.22 11.35 20.50
C GLY A 648 -11.61 12.01 19.18
N LEU A 649 -12.82 12.57 19.13
CA LEU A 649 -13.36 13.26 17.95
C LEU A 649 -13.84 14.67 18.30
N GLY A 650 -13.52 15.65 17.46
CA GLY A 650 -14.02 17.02 17.56
C GLY A 650 -15.48 17.15 17.09
N ASP A 651 -15.86 16.37 16.08
CA ASP A 651 -17.20 16.33 15.48
C ASP A 651 -17.57 14.90 15.03
N GLY A 652 -18.59 14.77 14.18
CA GLY A 652 -19.01 13.46 13.66
C GLY A 652 -18.03 12.86 12.66
N LEU A 653 -17.82 11.54 12.74
CA LEU A 653 -16.95 10.79 11.84
C LEU A 653 -17.76 9.95 10.84
N ASP A 654 -17.45 10.07 9.55
CA ASP A 654 -17.78 9.06 8.53
C ASP A 654 -16.48 8.43 8.03
N ALA A 655 -16.34 7.11 8.16
CA ALA A 655 -15.14 6.40 7.75
C ALA A 655 -15.42 5.07 7.05
N THR A 656 -14.50 4.68 6.16
CA THR A 656 -14.42 3.33 5.59
C THR A 656 -13.11 2.69 6.03
N VAL A 657 -13.16 1.43 6.46
CA VAL A 657 -11.99 0.61 6.79
C VAL A 657 -11.96 -0.58 5.85
N ARG A 658 -10.82 -0.82 5.18
CA ARG A 658 -10.69 -1.89 4.19
C ARG A 658 -9.24 -2.36 4.02
N LEU A 659 -9.07 -3.45 3.26
CA LEU A 659 -7.78 -4.11 3.01
C LEU A 659 -7.08 -4.47 4.33
N SER A 660 -5.89 -3.95 4.61
CA SER A 660 -5.14 -4.16 5.86
C SER A 660 -5.21 -2.96 6.82
N GLY A 661 -6.06 -1.98 6.54
CA GLY A 661 -6.19 -0.76 7.34
C GLY A 661 -6.80 -1.02 8.71
N GLN A 662 -6.34 -0.26 9.71
CA GLN A 662 -6.85 -0.34 11.07
C GLN A 662 -7.24 1.04 11.60
N LEU A 663 -8.44 1.16 12.14
CA LEU A 663 -8.92 2.34 12.85
C LEU A 663 -9.19 1.97 14.31
N TRP A 664 -8.48 2.60 15.23
CA TRP A 664 -8.60 2.43 16.67
C TRP A 664 -9.24 3.71 17.24
N LEU A 665 -10.46 3.60 17.76
CA LEU A 665 -11.24 4.75 18.19
C LEU A 665 -11.43 4.76 19.71
N GLY A 666 -10.91 5.80 20.36
CA GLY A 666 -11.12 6.09 21.77
C GLY A 666 -12.58 6.41 22.14
N ALA A 667 -12.79 6.79 23.40
CA ALA A 667 -14.12 7.10 23.88
C ALA A 667 -14.69 8.35 23.19
N THR A 668 -15.96 8.31 22.77
CA THR A 668 -16.62 9.46 22.14
C THR A 668 -18.13 9.41 22.26
N SER A 669 -18.73 10.60 22.36
CA SER A 669 -20.17 10.82 22.24
C SER A 669 -20.60 11.39 20.89
N GLN A 670 -19.64 11.69 20.01
CA GLN A 670 -19.93 12.21 18.68
C GLN A 670 -20.57 11.13 17.80
N PRO A 671 -21.37 11.51 16.79
CA PRO A 671 -21.89 10.57 15.82
C PRO A 671 -20.77 9.86 15.05
N VAL A 672 -20.81 8.53 15.00
CA VAL A 672 -19.82 7.72 14.29
C VAL A 672 -20.53 6.86 13.27
N THR A 673 -20.17 6.98 12.00
CA THR A 673 -20.65 6.14 10.90
C THR A 673 -19.47 5.42 10.26
N ILE A 674 -19.40 4.10 10.36
CA ILE A 674 -18.26 3.32 9.84
C ILE A 674 -18.73 2.20 8.91
N ARG A 675 -18.04 2.05 7.78
CA ARG A 675 -18.15 0.91 6.87
C ARG A 675 -16.87 0.08 6.94
N ALA A 676 -16.89 -1.02 7.68
CA ALA A 676 -15.77 -1.95 7.78
C ALA A 676 -15.92 -3.07 6.74
N ASN A 677 -15.17 -2.96 5.64
CA ASN A 677 -15.21 -3.88 4.50
C ASN A 677 -14.07 -4.92 4.51
N GLY A 678 -13.04 -4.65 5.30
CA GLY A 678 -11.86 -5.48 5.55
C GLY A 678 -11.04 -4.83 6.67
N GLY A 679 -9.85 -5.34 6.96
CA GLY A 679 -8.98 -4.75 7.98
C GLY A 679 -9.61 -4.79 9.38
N ARG A 680 -9.31 -3.78 10.22
CA ARG A 680 -9.79 -3.72 11.61
C ARG A 680 -10.44 -2.40 11.99
N LEU A 681 -11.63 -2.47 12.58
CA LEU A 681 -12.16 -1.43 13.46
C LEU A 681 -12.01 -1.88 14.91
N ALA A 682 -11.37 -1.09 15.76
CA ALA A 682 -11.30 -1.34 17.19
C ALA A 682 -11.83 -0.15 17.97
N LEU A 683 -12.96 -0.32 18.64
CA LEU A 683 -13.42 0.65 19.63
C LEU A 683 -12.64 0.36 20.91
N THR A 684 -11.79 1.28 21.35
CA THR A 684 -10.95 1.12 22.56
C THR A 684 -11.54 1.80 23.78
N GLY A 685 -12.57 2.62 23.61
CA GLY A 685 -13.34 3.25 24.69
C GLY A 685 -14.84 3.20 24.40
N THR A 686 -15.64 3.82 25.28
CA THR A 686 -17.09 3.87 25.14
C THR A 686 -17.52 4.72 23.94
N VAL A 687 -18.34 4.16 23.04
CA VAL A 687 -18.90 4.88 21.88
C VAL A 687 -20.43 4.91 21.96
N SER A 688 -21.02 6.08 22.22
CA SER A 688 -22.46 6.18 22.53
C SER A 688 -23.39 6.45 21.33
N ASN A 689 -22.86 6.72 20.14
CA ASN A 689 -23.64 7.09 18.96
C ASN A 689 -23.11 6.41 17.68
N LEU A 690 -23.22 5.09 17.63
CA LEU A 690 -22.66 4.25 16.57
C LEU A 690 -23.68 3.91 15.47
N ALA A 691 -23.25 4.08 14.22
CA ALA A 691 -23.79 3.44 13.04
C ALA A 691 -22.67 2.66 12.34
N LEU A 692 -22.85 1.36 12.13
CA LEU A 692 -21.78 0.49 11.66
C LEU A 692 -22.31 -0.54 10.67
N GLU A 693 -21.62 -0.67 9.54
CA GLU A 693 -21.75 -1.80 8.63
C GLU A 693 -20.44 -2.61 8.63
N ALA A 694 -20.47 -3.81 9.19
CA ALA A 694 -19.36 -4.76 9.18
C ALA A 694 -19.62 -5.86 8.14
N ARG A 695 -18.72 -6.02 7.19
CA ARG A 695 -18.85 -6.98 6.09
C ARG A 695 -17.50 -7.48 5.58
N GLY A 696 -17.55 -8.30 4.53
CA GLY A 696 -16.34 -8.80 3.90
C GLY A 696 -15.59 -9.73 4.85
N ASN A 697 -14.30 -9.46 5.01
CA ASN A 697 -13.43 -10.13 5.98
C ASN A 697 -12.98 -9.18 7.10
N ALA A 698 -13.75 -8.11 7.37
CA ALA A 698 -13.43 -7.15 8.41
C ALA A 698 -13.44 -7.79 9.80
N GLU A 699 -12.53 -7.31 10.65
CA GLU A 699 -12.52 -7.56 12.08
C GLU A 699 -12.99 -6.32 12.84
N VAL A 700 -14.07 -6.45 13.60
CA VAL A 700 -14.64 -5.37 14.40
C VAL A 700 -14.64 -5.77 15.87
N LEU A 701 -13.89 -5.00 16.66
CA LEU A 701 -13.90 -5.04 18.12
C LEU A 701 -14.80 -3.91 18.62
N LEU A 702 -15.96 -4.26 19.20
CA LEU A 702 -17.00 -3.32 19.64
C LEU A 702 -16.68 -2.67 21.00
N GLY A 703 -15.44 -2.80 21.49
CA GLY A 703 -14.92 -2.14 22.68
C GLY A 703 -15.56 -2.58 23.99
N PRO A 704 -15.22 -1.89 25.10
CA PRO A 704 -15.85 -2.14 26.37
C PRO A 704 -17.34 -1.81 26.29
N ASP A 705 -17.74 -0.65 25.75
CA ASP A 705 -19.16 -0.32 25.61
C ASP A 705 -19.45 0.38 24.28
N ALA A 706 -20.56 -0.01 23.63
CA ALA A 706 -21.05 0.63 22.42
C ALA A 706 -22.58 0.77 22.45
N THR A 707 -23.08 1.88 21.91
CA THR A 707 -24.53 2.13 21.78
C THR A 707 -24.89 2.46 20.33
N VAL A 708 -25.89 1.73 19.81
CA VAL A 708 -26.55 2.00 18.53
C VAL A 708 -27.87 2.72 18.84
N PRO A 709 -27.94 4.06 18.71
CA PRO A 709 -29.14 4.80 19.08
C PRO A 709 -30.29 4.60 18.09
N ALA A 710 -31.49 5.04 18.49
CA ALA A 710 -32.67 5.02 17.62
C ALA A 710 -32.38 5.73 16.28
N GLY A 711 -32.84 5.15 15.17
CA GLY A 711 -32.58 5.65 13.82
C GLY A 711 -31.20 5.30 13.24
N LYS A 712 -30.33 4.60 13.98
CA LYS A 712 -29.06 4.05 13.50
C LYS A 712 -29.08 2.52 13.46
N ALA A 713 -28.07 1.93 12.83
CA ALA A 713 -27.98 0.50 12.63
C ALA A 713 -26.56 -0.05 12.89
N LEU A 714 -26.51 -1.25 13.47
CA LEU A 714 -25.38 -2.16 13.39
C LEU A 714 -25.75 -3.29 12.43
N VAL A 715 -25.07 -3.36 11.29
CA VAL A 715 -25.25 -4.39 10.27
C VAL A 715 -24.03 -5.29 10.26
N VAL A 716 -24.26 -6.61 10.35
CA VAL A 716 -23.22 -7.63 10.18
C VAL A 716 -23.59 -8.47 8.96
N SER A 717 -22.72 -8.49 7.94
CA SER A 717 -23.06 -9.02 6.61
C SER A 717 -22.02 -10.04 6.11
N GLY A 718 -22.51 -11.22 5.71
CA GLY A 718 -21.71 -12.27 5.05
C GLY A 718 -21.11 -13.30 6.00
N GLN A 719 -20.47 -14.33 5.44
CA GLN A 719 -19.96 -15.49 6.19
C GLN A 719 -18.54 -15.30 6.78
N ARG A 720 -17.84 -14.23 6.42
CA ARG A 720 -16.41 -14.03 6.71
C ARG A 720 -16.10 -12.90 7.70
N VAL A 721 -17.07 -12.05 8.00
CA VAL A 721 -16.92 -10.95 8.94
C VAL A 721 -16.74 -11.50 10.37
N MET A 722 -15.88 -10.82 11.13
CA MET A 722 -15.68 -11.06 12.56
C MET A 722 -16.14 -9.81 13.30
N ALA A 723 -17.25 -9.88 14.03
CA ALA A 723 -17.75 -8.75 14.82
C ALA A 723 -18.02 -9.18 16.27
N GLY A 724 -17.51 -8.42 17.24
CA GLY A 724 -17.73 -8.66 18.66
C GLY A 724 -16.56 -8.22 19.53
N TRP A 725 -15.98 -9.10 20.34
CA TRP A 725 -15.08 -8.72 21.44
C TRP A 725 -13.85 -9.63 21.58
N ASP A 726 -12.77 -9.07 22.12
CA ASP A 726 -11.52 -9.74 22.50
C ASP A 726 -11.04 -9.18 23.86
N GLY A 727 -10.07 -9.82 24.49
CA GLY A 727 -9.51 -9.45 25.78
C GLY A 727 -10.27 -10.00 26.98
N THR A 728 -10.25 -9.24 28.07
CA THR A 728 -10.78 -9.61 29.39
C THR A 728 -11.70 -8.53 29.93
N GLY A 729 -12.46 -8.84 30.99
CA GLY A 729 -13.32 -7.87 31.67
C GLY A 729 -14.79 -8.01 31.27
N THR A 730 -15.53 -6.90 31.28
CA THR A 730 -16.95 -6.85 30.91
C THR A 730 -17.16 -5.91 29.75
N ALA A 731 -18.12 -6.22 28.87
CA ALA A 731 -18.49 -5.34 27.79
C ALA A 731 -20.00 -5.30 27.54
N THR A 732 -20.52 -4.15 27.09
CA THR A 732 -21.95 -3.97 26.78
C THR A 732 -22.18 -3.40 25.38
N LEU A 733 -23.04 -4.04 24.60
CA LEU A 733 -23.64 -3.43 23.40
C LEU A 733 -25.11 -3.10 23.69
N THR A 734 -25.46 -1.82 23.66
CA THR A 734 -26.85 -1.37 23.77
C THR A 734 -27.41 -1.04 22.38
N VAL A 735 -28.48 -1.71 21.99
CA VAL A 735 -29.17 -1.47 20.71
C VAL A 735 -30.52 -0.83 20.99
N ALA A 736 -30.65 0.46 20.67
CA ALA A 736 -31.92 1.19 20.64
C ALA A 736 -32.42 1.45 19.21
N GLY A 737 -31.53 1.32 18.21
CA GLY A 737 -31.87 1.36 16.78
C GLY A 737 -32.10 -0.04 16.21
N MET A 738 -31.32 -0.40 15.20
CA MET A 738 -31.44 -1.67 14.48
C MET A 738 -30.18 -2.53 14.64
N LEU A 739 -30.38 -3.83 14.87
CA LEU A 739 -29.36 -4.88 14.74
C LEU A 739 -29.74 -5.80 13.58
N GLU A 740 -28.94 -5.77 12.50
CA GLU A 740 -29.22 -6.52 11.29
C GLU A 740 -28.14 -7.58 11.00
N PHE A 741 -28.58 -8.80 10.70
CA PHE A 741 -27.72 -9.89 10.23
C PHE A 741 -28.08 -10.23 8.78
N ARG A 742 -27.13 -10.10 7.85
CA ARG A 742 -27.35 -10.41 6.43
C ARG A 742 -26.63 -11.69 6.04
N ALA A 743 -27.39 -12.66 5.52
CA ALA A 743 -26.82 -13.88 4.98
C ALA A 743 -25.95 -13.59 3.75
N GLY A 744 -24.85 -14.33 3.62
CA GLY A 744 -23.98 -14.33 2.45
C GLY A 744 -23.82 -15.73 1.87
N ILE A 745 -23.20 -15.83 0.70
CA ILE A 745 -22.96 -17.11 0.01
C ILE A 745 -21.49 -17.29 -0.33
N ALA A 746 -21.07 -18.54 -0.47
CA ALA A 746 -19.84 -18.88 -1.17
C ALA A 746 -20.22 -19.50 -2.53
N VAL A 747 -19.56 -19.07 -3.60
CA VAL A 747 -19.73 -19.64 -4.93
C VAL A 747 -18.43 -20.27 -5.41
N ALA A 748 -18.56 -21.37 -6.14
CA ALA A 748 -17.49 -21.90 -6.96
C ALA A 748 -17.31 -20.98 -8.17
N THR A 749 -16.08 -20.63 -8.52
CA THR A 749 -15.76 -19.78 -9.67
C THR A 749 -14.86 -20.51 -10.68
N ALA A 750 -15.29 -20.48 -11.95
CA ALA A 750 -14.61 -21.04 -13.12
C ALA A 750 -14.11 -19.93 -14.07
N GLY A 751 -13.43 -20.31 -15.15
CA GLY A 751 -12.82 -19.38 -16.13
C GLY A 751 -11.39 -18.93 -15.75
N ALA A 752 -10.64 -19.82 -15.08
CA ALA A 752 -9.41 -19.52 -14.36
C ALA A 752 -8.21 -19.26 -15.29
N ASP A 753 -7.92 -17.99 -15.55
CA ASP A 753 -6.53 -17.57 -15.64
C ASP A 753 -5.92 -17.53 -14.24
N TRP A 754 -4.61 -17.78 -14.14
CA TRP A 754 -3.82 -17.63 -12.92
C TRP A 754 -3.95 -16.24 -12.26
N SER A 755 -4.50 -15.26 -12.98
CA SER A 755 -4.81 -13.90 -12.50
C SER A 755 -5.98 -13.82 -11.52
N GLN A 756 -6.77 -14.87 -11.27
CA GLN A 756 -7.87 -14.79 -10.29
C GLN A 756 -7.37 -14.56 -8.85
N GLN A 757 -6.09 -14.73 -8.54
CA GLN A 757 -5.56 -14.37 -7.21
C GLN A 757 -5.56 -12.86 -6.92
N VAL A 758 -5.75 -12.04 -7.95
CA VAL A 758 -5.79 -10.57 -7.96
C VAL A 758 -7.19 -10.01 -7.73
N MET A 759 -8.18 -10.85 -7.35
CA MET A 759 -9.56 -10.37 -7.08
C MET A 759 -9.59 -9.15 -6.16
N ASP A 760 -10.30 -8.11 -6.60
CA ASP A 760 -10.46 -6.86 -5.87
C ASP A 760 -11.47 -7.06 -4.73
N MET A 761 -10.96 -7.22 -3.51
CA MET A 761 -11.80 -7.35 -2.33
C MET A 761 -12.63 -6.07 -2.12
N GLY A 762 -13.90 -6.23 -1.74
CA GLY A 762 -14.85 -5.13 -1.60
C GLY A 762 -15.45 -4.63 -2.93
N ARG A 763 -15.05 -5.19 -4.08
CA ARG A 763 -15.66 -4.85 -5.37
C ARG A 763 -17.11 -5.32 -5.42
N ARG A 764 -18.01 -4.42 -5.84
CA ARG A 764 -19.37 -4.80 -6.24
C ARG A 764 -19.36 -5.51 -7.58
N ILE A 765 -20.08 -6.63 -7.64
CA ILE A 765 -20.23 -7.45 -8.82
C ILE A 765 -21.69 -7.43 -9.28
N GLN A 766 -21.87 -7.58 -10.59
CA GLN A 766 -23.16 -7.72 -11.24
C GLN A 766 -23.14 -9.02 -12.06
N THR A 767 -24.18 -9.82 -11.91
CA THR A 767 -24.54 -10.96 -12.76
C THR A 767 -25.88 -10.66 -13.43
N ALA A 768 -26.40 -11.58 -14.25
CA ALA A 768 -27.71 -11.36 -14.87
C ALA A 768 -28.86 -11.35 -13.84
N THR A 769 -28.74 -12.11 -12.75
CA THR A 769 -29.81 -12.26 -11.75
C THR A 769 -29.49 -11.69 -10.36
N ALA A 770 -28.25 -11.24 -10.12
CA ALA A 770 -27.84 -10.76 -8.80
C ALA A 770 -26.78 -9.67 -8.80
N GLN A 771 -26.77 -8.87 -7.74
CA GLN A 771 -25.62 -8.05 -7.32
C GLN A 771 -25.07 -8.57 -6.00
N ALA A 772 -23.77 -8.43 -5.80
CA ALA A 772 -23.13 -8.74 -4.53
C ALA A 772 -21.82 -7.95 -4.37
N THR A 773 -21.18 -8.08 -3.22
CA THR A 773 -19.82 -7.58 -2.96
C THR A 773 -18.89 -8.76 -2.71
N ILE A 774 -17.69 -8.74 -3.31
CA ILE A 774 -16.66 -9.75 -3.06
C ILE A 774 -16.09 -9.57 -1.66
N ALA A 775 -16.29 -10.57 -0.80
CA ALA A 775 -15.88 -10.56 0.60
C ALA A 775 -14.51 -11.21 0.85
N ASP A 776 -14.24 -12.32 0.15
CA ASP A 776 -12.98 -13.07 0.27
C ASP A 776 -12.85 -13.99 -0.96
N TYR A 777 -11.63 -14.49 -1.18
CA TYR A 777 -11.31 -15.43 -2.25
C TYR A 777 -10.34 -16.52 -1.74
N GLU A 778 -10.64 -17.78 -2.08
CA GLU A 778 -9.81 -18.94 -1.76
C GLU A 778 -9.53 -19.76 -3.01
N ASN A 779 -8.25 -19.90 -3.34
CA ASN A 779 -7.83 -20.84 -4.37
C ASN A 779 -7.80 -22.25 -3.78
N ARG A 780 -8.37 -23.23 -4.50
CA ARG A 780 -8.52 -24.61 -3.99
C ARG A 780 -7.57 -25.61 -4.66
N GLY A 781 -6.85 -25.20 -5.71
CA GLY A 781 -5.91 -26.03 -6.47
C GLY A 781 -6.18 -25.99 -7.98
N SER A 782 -5.27 -26.53 -8.78
CA SER A 782 -5.34 -26.50 -10.26
C SER A 782 -6.52 -27.29 -10.86
N ASN A 783 -7.07 -28.26 -10.12
CA ASN A 783 -8.11 -29.18 -10.59
C ASN A 783 -9.46 -28.98 -9.89
N THR A 784 -9.61 -27.91 -9.10
CA THR A 784 -10.82 -27.59 -8.35
C THR A 784 -11.19 -26.14 -8.57
N LEU A 785 -12.49 -25.85 -8.72
CA LEU A 785 -12.95 -24.48 -8.84
C LEU A 785 -12.57 -23.66 -7.59
N ASN A 786 -12.21 -22.39 -7.83
CA ASN A 786 -11.91 -21.46 -6.75
C ASN A 786 -13.19 -21.12 -5.98
N ARG A 787 -13.03 -20.61 -4.76
CA ARG A 787 -14.16 -20.19 -3.93
C ARG A 787 -14.15 -18.68 -3.77
N THR A 788 -15.23 -18.04 -4.16
CA THR A 788 -15.46 -16.61 -3.95
C THR A 788 -16.58 -16.44 -2.93
N TRP A 789 -16.31 -15.66 -1.89
CA TRP A 789 -17.28 -15.33 -0.85
C TRP A 789 -17.98 -14.03 -1.21
N LEU A 790 -19.30 -14.02 -1.15
CA LEU A 790 -20.16 -12.92 -1.56
C LEU A 790 -21.02 -12.45 -0.39
N THR A 791 -21.19 -11.14 -0.30
CA THR A 791 -21.99 -10.46 0.73
C THR A 791 -22.86 -9.36 0.11
N ASP A 792 -23.78 -8.78 0.90
CA ASP A 792 -24.70 -7.71 0.45
C ASP A 792 -25.47 -8.09 -0.83
N LEU A 793 -26.00 -9.31 -0.86
CA LEU A 793 -26.63 -9.85 -2.06
C LEU A 793 -28.01 -9.25 -2.31
N THR A 794 -28.22 -8.77 -3.53
CA THR A 794 -29.57 -8.59 -4.12
C THR A 794 -29.75 -9.68 -5.18
N GLY A 795 -30.79 -10.51 -5.05
CA GLY A 795 -30.95 -11.71 -5.90
C GLY A 795 -29.95 -12.82 -5.58
N THR A 796 -29.96 -13.90 -6.35
CA THR A 796 -29.11 -15.08 -6.13
C THR A 796 -28.40 -15.46 -7.44
N PRO A 797 -27.06 -15.41 -7.51
CA PRO A 797 -26.32 -15.78 -8.71
C PRO A 797 -26.60 -17.22 -9.14
N GLN A 798 -26.66 -17.45 -10.44
CA GLN A 798 -26.91 -18.75 -11.06
C GLN A 798 -25.66 -19.33 -11.72
N ALA A 799 -25.59 -20.66 -11.78
CA ALA A 799 -24.51 -21.35 -12.48
C ALA A 799 -24.48 -20.96 -13.97
N GLY A 800 -23.29 -20.68 -14.50
CA GLY A 800 -23.07 -20.21 -15.86
C GLY A 800 -23.03 -18.69 -16.01
N GLU A 801 -23.52 -17.92 -15.04
CA GLU A 801 -23.44 -16.46 -15.08
C GLU A 801 -22.01 -15.95 -14.90
N THR A 802 -21.72 -14.78 -15.46
CA THR A 802 -20.40 -14.15 -15.38
C THR A 802 -20.44 -12.85 -14.59
N PHE A 803 -19.33 -12.51 -13.94
CA PHE A 803 -19.12 -11.21 -13.31
C PHE A 803 -17.68 -10.73 -13.43
N VAL A 804 -17.48 -9.41 -13.39
CA VAL A 804 -16.16 -8.76 -13.39
C VAL A 804 -15.60 -8.71 -11.98
N TYR A 805 -14.47 -9.37 -11.73
CA TYR A 805 -13.86 -9.48 -10.40
C TYR A 805 -12.68 -8.53 -10.17
N GLY A 806 -12.22 -7.87 -11.22
CA GLY A 806 -11.11 -6.92 -11.15
C GLY A 806 -10.66 -6.47 -12.53
N ILE A 807 -9.57 -5.71 -12.55
CA ILE A 807 -8.93 -5.24 -13.78
C ILE A 807 -7.55 -5.87 -13.86
N GLY A 808 -7.23 -6.49 -14.99
CA GLY A 808 -5.89 -7.02 -15.25
C GLY A 808 -5.23 -6.29 -16.40
N LEU A 809 -3.89 -6.31 -16.39
CA LEU A 809 -3.06 -5.62 -17.36
C LEU A 809 -2.67 -6.60 -18.47
N THR A 810 -2.76 -6.18 -19.73
CA THR A 810 -2.20 -6.93 -20.85
C THR A 810 -0.70 -6.67 -20.95
N ALA A 811 0.05 -7.73 -21.26
CA ALA A 811 1.42 -7.59 -21.68
C ALA A 811 1.47 -6.80 -23.00
N ASN A 812 2.29 -5.75 -23.03
CA ASN A 812 2.71 -4.97 -24.19
C ASN A 812 1.71 -3.95 -24.77
N ASN A 813 2.22 -2.74 -25.03
CA ASN A 813 1.91 -1.77 -26.10
C ASN A 813 0.46 -1.65 -26.65
N THR A 814 -0.58 -2.01 -25.90
CA THR A 814 -1.97 -1.78 -26.27
C THR A 814 -2.46 -0.44 -25.72
N THR A 815 -3.36 0.21 -26.46
CA THR A 815 -4.05 1.43 -26.01
C THR A 815 -5.11 1.15 -24.94
N ASN A 816 -5.50 -0.12 -24.78
CA ASN A 816 -6.39 -0.59 -23.73
C ASN A 816 -5.57 -1.36 -22.71
N LEU A 817 -5.19 -0.69 -21.61
CA LEU A 817 -4.38 -1.30 -20.56
C LEU A 817 -5.21 -1.88 -19.41
N ASP A 818 -6.52 -1.60 -19.36
CA ASP A 818 -7.39 -2.00 -18.26
C ASP A 818 -8.40 -3.04 -18.77
N VAL A 819 -8.01 -4.32 -18.77
CA VAL A 819 -8.87 -5.41 -19.23
C VAL A 819 -9.66 -5.96 -18.05
N GLU A 820 -10.98 -5.81 -18.10
CA GLU A 820 -11.87 -6.42 -17.14
C GLU A 820 -11.65 -7.94 -17.07
N LYS A 821 -11.46 -8.44 -15.86
CA LYS A 821 -11.27 -9.86 -15.62
C LYS A 821 -12.58 -10.47 -15.16
N ILE A 822 -12.99 -11.51 -15.86
CA ILE A 822 -14.30 -12.14 -15.71
C ILE A 822 -14.15 -13.51 -15.05
N ALA A 823 -15.04 -13.81 -14.11
CA ALA A 823 -15.22 -15.13 -13.53
C ALA A 823 -16.62 -15.64 -13.87
N THR A 824 -16.74 -16.97 -14.01
CA THR A 824 -18.03 -17.64 -14.21
C THR A 824 -18.46 -18.31 -12.90
N VAL A 825 -19.70 -18.13 -12.49
CA VAL A 825 -20.30 -18.84 -11.36
C VAL A 825 -20.47 -20.31 -11.75
N GLY A 826 -19.80 -21.20 -11.03
CA GLY A 826 -19.92 -22.65 -11.22
C GLY A 826 -21.10 -23.24 -10.45
N ALA A 827 -21.19 -22.93 -9.15
CA ALA A 827 -22.26 -23.41 -8.26
C ALA A 827 -22.26 -22.60 -6.96
N ILE A 828 -23.37 -22.62 -6.22
CA ILE A 828 -23.41 -22.18 -4.82
C ILE A 828 -22.84 -23.30 -3.95
N LEU A 829 -21.83 -22.99 -3.14
CA LEU A 829 -21.14 -23.94 -2.26
C LEU A 829 -21.69 -23.93 -0.83
N SER A 830 -22.06 -22.75 -0.33
CA SER A 830 -22.68 -22.59 0.99
C SER A 830 -23.45 -21.28 1.06
N ALA A 831 -24.44 -21.25 1.95
CA ALA A 831 -25.06 -20.03 2.45
C ALA A 831 -24.94 -20.02 3.97
N GLY A 832 -24.77 -18.84 4.55
CA GLY A 832 -24.62 -18.70 6.00
C GLY A 832 -24.84 -17.28 6.47
N ILE A 833 -25.25 -17.17 7.72
CA ILE A 833 -25.54 -15.90 8.40
C ILE A 833 -24.43 -15.61 9.44
N PRO A 834 -23.97 -14.35 9.58
CA PRO A 834 -22.98 -14.01 10.59
C PRO A 834 -23.56 -14.02 12.00
N MET A 835 -22.67 -13.92 12.99
CA MET A 835 -23.00 -13.78 14.41
C MET A 835 -22.11 -12.72 15.08
N LEU A 836 -22.62 -12.14 16.17
CA LEU A 836 -21.78 -11.44 17.15
C LEU A 836 -21.11 -12.46 18.06
N ARG A 837 -19.82 -12.28 18.38
CA ARG A 837 -19.08 -13.28 19.18
C ARG A 837 -17.87 -12.75 19.92
N VAL A 838 -17.46 -13.49 20.93
CA VAL A 838 -16.09 -13.39 21.46
C VAL A 838 -15.15 -14.14 20.52
N PHE A 839 -14.03 -13.51 20.12
CA PHE A 839 -13.04 -14.14 19.24
C PHE A 839 -11.64 -13.59 19.46
N ARG A 840 -10.64 -14.46 19.22
CA ARG A 840 -9.23 -14.07 19.21
C ARG A 840 -8.94 -13.24 17.97
N SER A 841 -8.66 -11.94 18.16
CA SER A 841 -8.29 -11.02 17.08
C SER A 841 -6.80 -11.03 16.77
N GLY A 842 -5.96 -11.54 17.68
CA GLY A 842 -4.51 -11.44 17.55
C GLY A 842 -3.93 -10.09 18.00
N ALA A 843 -4.78 -9.06 18.18
CA ALA A 843 -4.39 -7.69 18.52
C ALA A 843 -4.18 -7.44 20.01
N ILE A 844 -4.84 -8.24 20.86
CA ILE A 844 -4.84 -8.08 22.31
C ILE A 844 -3.83 -9.03 22.93
N GLY A 845 -2.94 -8.50 23.77
CA GLY A 845 -1.86 -9.28 24.38
C GLY A 845 -0.91 -9.87 23.34
N ASP A 846 -0.61 -11.17 23.47
CA ASP A 846 0.21 -11.92 22.50
C ASP A 846 -0.59 -12.52 21.34
N GLY A 847 -1.92 -12.35 21.36
CA GLY A 847 -2.82 -12.85 20.34
C GLY A 847 -3.02 -14.38 20.36
N LEU A 848 -2.54 -15.10 21.37
CA LEU A 848 -2.62 -16.56 21.46
C LEU A 848 -3.62 -17.06 22.50
N ALA A 849 -3.86 -16.28 23.56
CA ALA A 849 -4.87 -16.60 24.56
C ALA A 849 -6.29 -16.52 23.99
N GLU A 850 -7.17 -17.42 24.43
CA GLU A 850 -8.61 -17.28 24.15
C GLU A 850 -9.18 -16.13 25.00
N PRO A 851 -10.04 -15.27 24.43
CA PRO A 851 -10.59 -14.15 25.19
C PRO A 851 -11.55 -14.61 26.29
N THR A 852 -11.55 -13.90 27.41
CA THR A 852 -12.39 -14.21 28.59
C THR A 852 -13.34 -13.08 28.97
N VAL A 853 -13.50 -12.09 28.09
CA VAL A 853 -14.47 -11.01 28.26
C VAL A 853 -15.89 -11.56 28.42
N THR A 854 -16.61 -11.05 29.40
CA THR A 854 -18.04 -11.34 29.62
C THR A 854 -18.87 -10.25 28.94
N VAL A 855 -19.72 -10.64 27.99
CA VAL A 855 -20.44 -9.69 27.13
C VAL A 855 -21.94 -9.68 27.40
N SER A 856 -22.52 -8.49 27.50
CA SER A 856 -23.97 -8.24 27.53
C SER A 856 -24.44 -7.49 26.27
N VAL A 857 -25.43 -8.02 25.57
CA VAL A 857 -26.13 -7.33 24.48
C VAL A 857 -27.53 -6.99 24.98
N VAL A 858 -27.84 -5.70 25.04
CA VAL A 858 -29.15 -5.19 25.49
C VAL A 858 -29.93 -4.71 24.29
N LEU A 859 -31.03 -5.39 23.96
CA LEU A 859 -32.00 -4.96 22.96
C LEU A 859 -33.03 -4.09 23.68
N ALA A 860 -32.92 -2.77 23.53
CA ALA A 860 -33.80 -1.82 24.21
C ALA A 860 -35.22 -1.86 23.65
N THR A 861 -36.18 -1.38 24.43
CA THR A 861 -37.59 -1.31 24.02
C THR A 861 -37.75 -0.56 22.69
N GLY A 862 -38.44 -1.17 21.73
CA GLY A 862 -38.68 -0.60 20.40
C GLY A 862 -37.52 -0.69 19.41
N SER A 863 -36.36 -1.23 19.82
CA SER A 863 -35.28 -1.59 18.89
C SER A 863 -35.73 -2.69 17.92
N GLN A 864 -35.04 -2.83 16.79
CA GLN A 864 -35.39 -3.80 15.75
C GLN A 864 -34.28 -4.80 15.52
N VAL A 865 -34.62 -6.08 15.46
CA VAL A 865 -33.76 -7.12 14.89
C VAL A 865 -34.21 -7.39 13.45
N VAL A 866 -33.26 -7.49 12.52
CA VAL A 866 -33.57 -7.76 11.10
C VAL A 866 -32.70 -8.90 10.59
N ILE A 867 -33.33 -9.81 9.84
CA ILE A 867 -32.64 -10.90 9.13
C ILE A 867 -32.72 -10.62 7.63
N GLY A 868 -31.60 -10.19 7.07
CA GLY A 868 -31.43 -9.99 5.64
C GLY A 868 -31.15 -11.32 4.94
N ARG A 869 -31.88 -11.58 3.86
CA ARG A 869 -31.70 -12.75 2.97
C ARG A 869 -31.86 -14.11 3.66
N ALA A 870 -32.84 -14.24 4.56
CA ALA A 870 -33.21 -15.52 5.16
C ALA A 870 -33.57 -16.60 4.12
N ASP A 871 -34.04 -16.20 2.94
CA ASP A 871 -34.36 -17.07 1.79
C ASP A 871 -33.16 -17.90 1.29
N LEU A 872 -31.94 -17.49 1.61
CA LEU A 872 -30.73 -18.22 1.23
C LEU A 872 -30.39 -19.38 2.18
N LEU A 873 -30.93 -19.36 3.40
CA LEU A 873 -30.58 -20.29 4.46
C LEU A 873 -31.40 -21.57 4.36
N ALA A 874 -30.79 -22.69 4.73
CA ALA A 874 -31.50 -23.96 4.83
C ALA A 874 -32.40 -23.97 6.09
N PRO A 875 -33.43 -24.82 6.15
CA PRO A 875 -34.18 -25.04 7.40
C PRO A 875 -33.24 -25.46 8.53
N GLY A 876 -33.42 -24.88 9.71
CA GLY A 876 -32.52 -25.14 10.84
C GLY A 876 -32.48 -24.03 11.88
N THR A 877 -31.59 -24.21 12.86
CA THR A 877 -31.37 -23.26 13.96
C THR A 877 -30.00 -22.60 13.82
N TYR A 878 -29.99 -21.27 13.88
CA TYR A 878 -28.81 -20.43 13.71
C TYR A 878 -28.58 -19.57 14.95
N ASP A 879 -27.40 -19.68 15.55
CA ASP A 879 -26.97 -18.84 16.67
C ASP A 879 -26.45 -17.49 16.13
N LEU A 880 -27.10 -16.39 16.50
CA LEU A 880 -26.74 -15.03 16.08
C LEU A 880 -25.81 -14.35 17.10
N THR A 881 -25.64 -14.94 18.29
CA THR A 881 -24.81 -14.43 19.38
C THR A 881 -24.06 -15.60 20.00
N GLY A 882 -22.84 -15.84 19.49
CA GLY A 882 -22.03 -16.99 19.84
C GLY A 882 -21.66 -17.10 21.33
N PRO A 883 -20.92 -18.16 21.72
CA PRO A 883 -20.54 -18.39 23.11
C PRO A 883 -19.86 -17.16 23.76
N GLY A 884 -20.17 -16.92 25.04
CA GLY A 884 -19.66 -15.78 25.81
C GLY A 884 -20.48 -14.49 25.69
N VAL A 885 -21.52 -14.47 24.85
CA VAL A 885 -22.43 -13.34 24.68
C VAL A 885 -23.79 -13.65 25.31
N THR A 886 -24.26 -12.78 26.22
CA THR A 886 -25.59 -12.87 26.84
C THR A 886 -26.48 -11.76 26.31
N VAL A 887 -27.69 -12.10 25.86
CA VAL A 887 -28.68 -11.19 25.29
C VAL A 887 -29.81 -10.94 26.27
N THR A 888 -30.11 -9.67 26.53
CA THR A 888 -31.28 -9.22 27.28
C THR A 888 -32.23 -8.48 26.35
N ASP A 889 -33.43 -9.01 26.19
CA ASP A 889 -34.51 -8.36 25.44
C ASP A 889 -35.41 -7.55 26.39
N GLN A 890 -35.51 -6.24 26.15
CA GLN A 890 -36.34 -5.30 26.92
C GLN A 890 -37.59 -4.87 26.14
N GLY A 891 -38.03 -5.65 25.15
CA GLY A 891 -39.18 -5.34 24.29
C GLY A 891 -38.78 -4.87 22.90
N ALA A 892 -37.78 -5.51 22.31
CA ALA A 892 -37.40 -5.33 20.91
C ALA A 892 -38.43 -5.97 19.95
N ILE A 893 -38.46 -5.47 18.73
CA ILE A 893 -39.24 -6.04 17.63
C ILE A 893 -38.40 -7.14 16.99
N LEU A 894 -38.79 -8.39 17.24
CA LEU A 894 -38.13 -9.58 16.67
C LEU A 894 -38.90 -10.06 15.42
N PRO A 895 -38.22 -10.39 14.32
CA PRO A 895 -38.85 -10.93 13.13
C PRO A 895 -39.23 -12.41 13.36
N ALA A 896 -40.07 -12.95 12.47
CA ALA A 896 -40.50 -14.34 12.55
C ALA A 896 -39.30 -15.30 12.62
N GLY A 897 -39.38 -16.29 13.50
CA GLY A 897 -38.31 -17.28 13.73
C GLY A 897 -37.19 -16.80 14.66
N VAL A 898 -37.13 -15.51 15.02
CA VAL A 898 -36.10 -15.00 15.94
C VAL A 898 -36.62 -14.95 17.37
N THR A 899 -35.85 -15.50 18.31
CA THR A 899 -36.17 -15.49 19.75
C THR A 899 -34.91 -15.30 20.59
N VAL A 900 -35.09 -14.80 21.82
CA VAL A 900 -34.05 -14.85 22.85
C VAL A 900 -34.31 -16.06 23.75
N THR A 901 -33.50 -17.10 23.61
CA THR A 901 -33.63 -18.36 24.37
C THR A 901 -32.35 -18.62 25.16
N ALA A 902 -32.48 -18.82 26.48
CA ALA A 902 -31.35 -19.03 27.40
C ALA A 902 -30.24 -17.95 27.28
N GLY A 903 -30.64 -16.69 27.08
CA GLY A 903 -29.72 -15.57 26.92
C GLY A 903 -29.02 -15.51 25.55
N LYS A 904 -29.49 -16.23 24.53
CA LYS A 904 -28.95 -16.19 23.18
C LYS A 904 -30.00 -15.72 22.18
N LEU A 905 -29.58 -14.92 21.20
CA LEU A 905 -30.41 -14.56 20.05
C LEU A 905 -30.29 -15.65 18.99
N VAL A 906 -31.41 -16.29 18.67
CA VAL A 906 -31.46 -17.48 17.81
C VAL A 906 -32.50 -17.28 16.71
N LEU A 907 -32.15 -17.66 15.49
CA LEU A 907 -33.06 -17.77 14.35
C LEU A 907 -33.43 -19.24 14.09
N VAL A 908 -34.71 -19.53 13.91
CA VAL A 908 -35.25 -20.84 13.51
C VAL A 908 -36.02 -20.66 12.20
N LEU A 909 -35.63 -21.41 11.17
CA LEU A 909 -36.24 -21.41 9.83
C LEU A 909 -36.92 -22.73 9.49
#